data_AF-A0A2M7XAY8-F1
#
_entry.id   AF-A0A2M7XAY8-F1
#
_cell.length_a   1.000
_cell.length_b   1.000
_cell.length_c   1.000
_cell.angle_alpha   90.00
_cell.angle_beta   90.00
_cell.angle_gamma   90.00
#
_symmetry.space_group_name_H-M   'P 1'
#
loop_
_entity.id
_entity.type
_entity.pdbx_description
1 polymer ?
#
loop_
_entity_poly.entity_id
_entity_poly.type
_entity_poly.pdbx_seq_one_letter_code
_entity_poly.pdbx_strand_id
1 'polypeptide(L)'
;MSSKRSFILGCFLTLILSAGVLFAAPALAQDSQLEILGEAAGFTTDADITVIIARLIRTLISFLGVIAVVLVLYGGFVWMTAGGSAERIQKAKKILTNAIIGLVLVMASFAIAQFIINSLEEATGGGVTTGTDGGGAYTDGGGSSVFYLSSVNTECSESLQNLQLQFVFSKRVDSDTVEDGILITDAAGDAVEGRFGVSGSTVTFTPDTACAEPYEDYYCFDEGSSYSISLDSTQLEATTGASLTCLTEYPCTFSFTTGSGVDVEGPTVEVDSPDEGDSLYSGEIEMLQALTTDDTGVSTVSFYVEDGDEAVYTSGTDYSSAGGLLGGDEENYFFTNDSEEWDTTGYTTNSEYSIWAVGVDCAGNSDSASSVEIVLRASSCDNEVKDTDLGETDIDCGGDPSSDYYCGACGGDECSLDSECASGHCEDGTCVNVPEIDSISPGDGAPGNLITISGSSFGDTGGTVTFLGTEGGDEVEVSAYQCNEESQWEDDQIIVQVPTNAVDGPIQVETSDGDTERTDDDTGTSIADFDVNAIERPGLCALDPDSDTTGEPVSIYGNSFGASQGSSTFYFTNYETSSYVSWADEELSVVVPNVNSGTYRTSVYTGDYVCLDVLGEETGDTCSTDDDCDTESDETCATSWCSETLSYCDDDDDCGDDGGSCESIRVGSNKVNFTVEDASSDSTPIISSVDSGWKACSDSG
;
A
#
# COMPACT_ATOMS: atom_id res chain seq x y z
N MET A 1 17.90 -5.99 -63.09
CA MET A 1 17.27 -6.34 -61.79
C MET A 1 16.94 -5.13 -60.89
N SER A 2 17.11 -3.88 -61.34
CA SER A 2 16.81 -2.68 -60.53
C SER A 2 15.32 -2.24 -60.58
N SER A 3 14.65 -2.38 -61.72
CA SER A 3 13.24 -1.96 -61.88
C SER A 3 12.23 -2.85 -61.14
N LYS A 4 12.59 -4.08 -60.74
CA LYS A 4 11.70 -4.97 -59.98
C LYS A 4 11.69 -4.67 -58.47
N ARG A 5 12.72 -4.01 -57.91
CA ARG A 5 12.82 -3.74 -56.47
C ARG A 5 12.05 -2.49 -56.03
N SER A 6 12.03 -1.43 -56.85
CA SER A 6 11.17 -0.26 -56.60
C SER A 6 9.68 -0.55 -56.82
N PHE A 7 9.34 -1.53 -57.66
CA PHE A 7 7.97 -1.95 -57.87
C PHE A 7 7.44 -2.77 -56.67
N ILE A 8 8.27 -3.64 -56.07
CA ILE A 8 7.90 -4.45 -54.90
C ILE A 8 7.78 -3.58 -53.64
N LEU A 9 8.67 -2.61 -53.43
CA LEU A 9 8.60 -1.69 -52.29
C LEU A 9 7.42 -0.70 -52.40
N GLY A 10 7.11 -0.27 -53.64
CA GLY A 10 5.90 0.51 -53.92
C GLY A 10 4.62 -0.28 -53.69
N CYS A 11 4.58 -1.55 -54.10
CA CYS A 11 3.45 -2.45 -53.85
C CYS A 11 3.26 -2.75 -52.36
N PHE A 12 4.33 -2.92 -51.57
CA PHE A 12 4.23 -3.20 -50.12
C PHE A 12 3.74 -1.97 -49.34
N LEU A 13 4.19 -0.78 -49.71
CA LEU A 13 3.72 0.48 -49.10
C LEU A 13 2.27 0.80 -49.48
N THR A 14 1.83 0.48 -50.70
CA THR A 14 0.41 0.59 -51.08
C THR A 14 -0.46 -0.53 -50.50
N LEU A 15 0.09 -1.72 -50.24
CA LEU A 15 -0.65 -2.82 -49.62
C LEU A 15 -0.96 -2.52 -48.15
N ILE A 16 0.00 -1.95 -47.42
CA ILE A 16 -0.16 -1.55 -46.01
C ILE A 16 -1.08 -0.33 -45.87
N LEU A 17 -1.00 0.65 -46.80
CA LEU A 17 -1.98 1.75 -46.84
C LEU A 17 -3.39 1.30 -47.25
N SER A 18 -3.53 0.19 -47.99
CA SER A 18 -4.85 -0.36 -48.37
C SER A 18 -5.44 -1.34 -47.35
N ALA A 19 -4.61 -1.98 -46.51
CA ALA A 19 -5.06 -2.89 -45.46
C ALA A 19 -5.74 -2.14 -44.30
N GLY A 20 -5.34 -0.89 -44.04
CA GLY A 20 -6.06 -0.01 -43.10
C GLY A 20 -7.41 0.53 -43.61
N VAL A 21 -7.80 0.21 -44.86
CA VAL A 21 -9.04 0.73 -45.50
C VAL A 21 -9.98 -0.41 -45.95
N LEU A 22 -9.58 -1.68 -45.82
CA LEU A 22 -10.35 -2.84 -46.31
C LEU A 22 -11.09 -3.60 -45.20
N PHE A 23 -11.88 -2.88 -44.41
CA PHE A 23 -13.11 -3.42 -43.77
C PHE A 23 -14.33 -2.51 -43.99
N ALA A 24 -14.32 -1.65 -45.01
CA ALA A 24 -15.50 -0.90 -45.42
C ALA A 24 -16.26 -1.66 -46.54
N ALA A 25 -17.38 -2.27 -46.18
CA ALA A 25 -18.40 -2.69 -47.15
C ALA A 25 -18.92 -1.48 -47.95
N PRO A 26 -19.48 -1.65 -49.17
CA PRO A 26 -19.89 -0.51 -49.98
C PRO A 26 -21.17 0.11 -49.41
N ALA A 27 -21.04 1.13 -48.57
CA ALA A 27 -22.16 1.95 -48.13
C ALA A 27 -22.36 3.13 -49.10
N LEU A 28 -23.59 3.22 -49.61
CA LEU A 28 -24.09 4.33 -50.39
C LEU A 28 -24.01 5.62 -49.56
N ALA A 29 -23.69 6.73 -50.24
CA ALA A 29 -23.54 8.06 -49.67
C ALA A 29 -24.63 8.42 -48.64
N GLN A 30 -24.22 8.63 -47.38
CA GLN A 30 -25.04 9.28 -46.37
C GLN A 30 -24.13 10.08 -45.43
N ASP A 31 -24.52 11.33 -45.20
CA ASP A 31 -23.82 12.42 -44.48
C ASP A 31 -23.49 12.11 -43.00
N SER A 32 -23.95 10.97 -42.48
CA SER A 32 -23.95 10.60 -41.05
C SER A 32 -22.71 9.85 -40.57
N GLN A 33 -21.78 9.48 -41.46
CA GLN A 33 -20.62 8.65 -41.09
C GLN A 33 -19.43 9.45 -40.53
N LEU A 34 -19.42 10.77 -40.74
CA LEU A 34 -18.40 11.67 -40.21
C LEU A 34 -18.67 12.08 -38.74
N GLU A 35 -19.93 12.18 -38.33
CA GLU A 35 -20.31 12.36 -36.92
C GLU A 35 -20.02 11.09 -36.09
N ILE A 36 -20.35 9.90 -36.61
CA ILE A 36 -20.08 8.62 -35.91
C ILE A 36 -18.58 8.34 -35.78
N LEU A 37 -17.76 8.69 -36.79
CA LEU A 37 -16.30 8.61 -36.69
C LEU A 37 -15.71 9.71 -35.81
N GLY A 38 -16.37 10.88 -35.73
CA GLY A 38 -16.00 11.96 -34.81
C GLY A 38 -16.24 11.56 -33.37
N GLU A 39 -17.38 10.94 -33.08
CA GLU A 39 -17.79 10.47 -31.75
C GLU A 39 -16.94 9.29 -31.28
N ALA A 40 -16.66 8.30 -32.14
CA ALA A 40 -15.74 7.21 -31.85
C ALA A 40 -14.26 7.63 -31.72
N ALA A 41 -13.89 8.82 -32.22
CA ALA A 41 -12.56 9.41 -32.06
C ALA A 41 -12.51 10.49 -30.95
N GLY A 42 -13.60 10.68 -30.21
CA GLY A 42 -13.69 11.65 -29.11
C GLY A 42 -13.77 13.12 -29.54
N PHE A 43 -14.24 13.44 -30.73
CA PHE A 43 -14.46 14.82 -31.21
C PHE A 43 -15.96 15.11 -31.32
N THR A 44 -16.65 15.17 -30.16
CA THR A 44 -18.07 15.55 -30.08
C THR A 44 -18.22 17.08 -30.15
N THR A 45 -19.40 17.56 -30.57
CA THR A 45 -19.69 19.01 -30.67
C THR A 45 -19.96 19.68 -29.32
N ASP A 46 -20.11 18.89 -28.26
CA ASP A 46 -20.40 19.35 -26.89
C ASP A 46 -19.16 19.43 -25.99
N ALA A 47 -17.99 18.98 -26.48
CA ALA A 47 -16.73 19.08 -25.74
C ALA A 47 -16.16 20.50 -25.78
N ASP A 48 -15.56 20.95 -24.67
CA ASP A 48 -14.86 22.24 -24.60
C ASP A 48 -13.78 22.33 -25.69
N ILE A 49 -13.60 23.51 -26.27
CA ILE A 49 -12.62 23.75 -27.33
C ILE A 49 -11.20 23.38 -26.88
N THR A 50 -10.91 23.49 -25.59
CA THR A 50 -9.64 23.06 -24.98
C THR A 50 -9.46 21.54 -25.04
N VAL A 51 -10.51 20.77 -24.75
CA VAL A 51 -10.53 19.30 -24.82
C VAL A 51 -10.39 18.82 -26.28
N ILE A 52 -11.08 19.48 -27.22
CA ILE A 52 -10.96 19.19 -28.65
C ILE A 52 -9.53 19.45 -29.14
N ILE A 53 -8.89 20.54 -28.71
CA ILE A 53 -7.49 20.84 -29.06
C ILE A 53 -6.54 19.81 -28.45
N ALA A 54 -6.74 19.42 -27.18
CA ALA A 54 -5.90 18.43 -26.51
C ALA A 54 -5.97 17.05 -27.20
N ARG A 55 -7.18 16.59 -27.54
CA ARG A 55 -7.39 15.34 -28.29
C ARG A 55 -6.74 15.40 -29.67
N LEU A 56 -6.86 16.52 -30.39
CA LEU A 56 -6.21 16.72 -31.69
C LEU A 56 -4.68 16.64 -31.60
N ILE A 57 -4.09 17.26 -30.59
CA ILE A 57 -2.64 17.22 -30.35
C ILE A 57 -2.20 15.77 -30.05
N ARG A 58 -2.92 15.04 -29.20
CA ARG A 58 -2.61 13.65 -28.83
C ARG A 58 -2.62 12.71 -30.04
N THR A 59 -3.61 12.87 -30.93
CA THR A 59 -3.69 12.10 -32.18
C THR A 59 -2.55 12.45 -33.16
N LEU A 60 -2.11 13.70 -33.21
CA LEU A 60 -0.98 14.10 -34.05
C LEU A 60 0.36 13.55 -33.52
N ILE A 61 0.53 13.50 -32.20
CA ILE A 61 1.74 12.95 -31.56
C ILE A 61 1.83 11.44 -31.82
N SER A 62 0.73 10.69 -31.69
CA SER A 62 0.74 9.24 -31.97
C SER A 62 1.07 8.95 -33.45
N PHE A 63 0.55 9.75 -34.38
CA PHE A 63 0.86 9.64 -35.81
C PHE A 63 2.35 9.92 -36.10
N LEU A 64 2.95 10.90 -35.42
CA LEU A 64 4.39 11.19 -35.54
C LEU A 64 5.25 10.06 -34.96
N GLY A 65 4.80 9.41 -33.87
CA GLY A 65 5.47 8.23 -33.30
C GLY A 65 5.55 7.07 -34.28
N VAL A 66 4.45 6.76 -34.98
CA VAL A 66 4.43 5.73 -36.03
C VAL A 66 5.39 6.07 -37.18
N ILE A 67 5.45 7.35 -37.60
CA ILE A 67 6.41 7.80 -38.62
C ILE A 67 7.86 7.61 -38.15
N ALA A 68 8.16 7.90 -36.88
CA ALA A 68 9.48 7.72 -36.31
C ALA A 68 9.93 6.26 -36.37
N VAL A 69 9.05 5.32 -35.98
CA VAL A 69 9.32 3.87 -36.07
C VAL A 69 9.62 3.45 -37.52
N VAL A 70 8.84 3.93 -38.50
CA VAL A 70 9.07 3.63 -39.92
C VAL A 70 10.43 4.16 -40.40
N LEU A 71 10.84 5.36 -39.97
CA LEU A 71 12.13 5.95 -40.34
C LEU A 71 13.31 5.20 -39.71
N VAL A 72 13.16 4.71 -38.47
CA VAL A 72 14.16 3.88 -37.79
C VAL A 72 14.34 2.54 -38.52
N LEU A 73 13.24 1.86 -38.84
CA LEU A 73 13.26 0.61 -39.61
C LEU A 73 13.88 0.81 -41.00
N TYR A 74 13.54 1.91 -41.68
CA TYR A 74 14.14 2.25 -42.97
C TYR A 74 15.64 2.55 -42.86
N GLY A 75 16.05 3.31 -41.85
CA GLY A 75 17.46 3.61 -41.56
C GLY A 75 18.27 2.34 -41.30
N GLY A 76 17.73 1.43 -40.47
CA GLY A 76 18.33 0.12 -40.18
C GLY A 76 18.45 -0.76 -41.43
N PHE A 77 17.41 -0.81 -42.26
CA PHE A 77 17.45 -1.57 -43.52
C PHE A 77 18.51 -1.03 -44.50
N VAL A 78 18.64 0.30 -44.63
CA VAL A 78 19.67 0.91 -45.50
C VAL A 78 21.07 0.65 -44.95
N TRP A 79 21.24 0.57 -43.63
CA TRP A 79 22.52 0.22 -43.02
C TRP A 79 22.90 -1.24 -43.30
N MET A 80 21.99 -2.19 -43.07
CA MET A 80 22.21 -3.62 -43.31
C MET A 80 22.49 -3.93 -44.79
N THR A 81 21.90 -3.17 -45.71
CA THR A 81 22.07 -3.37 -47.17
C THR A 81 23.19 -2.54 -47.80
N ALA A 82 24.01 -1.84 -47.00
CA ALA A 82 25.04 -0.93 -47.50
C ALA A 82 26.27 -1.62 -48.13
N GLY A 83 26.51 -2.91 -47.83
CA GLY A 83 27.54 -3.74 -48.48
C GLY A 83 28.95 -3.14 -48.46
N GLY A 84 29.30 -2.36 -47.44
CA GLY A 84 30.59 -1.70 -47.30
C GLY A 84 30.76 -0.36 -48.04
N SER A 85 29.73 0.15 -48.73
CA SER A 85 29.79 1.47 -49.37
C SER A 85 29.70 2.60 -48.33
N ALA A 86 30.79 3.32 -48.11
CA ALA A 86 30.88 4.39 -47.11
C ALA A 86 29.78 5.46 -47.26
N GLU A 87 29.39 5.78 -48.50
CA GLU A 87 28.34 6.76 -48.80
C GLU A 87 26.95 6.32 -48.30
N ARG A 88 26.61 5.03 -48.40
CA ARG A 88 25.31 4.52 -47.92
C ARG A 88 25.27 4.36 -46.41
N ILE A 89 26.39 4.00 -45.80
CA ILE A 89 26.51 3.93 -44.34
C ILE A 89 26.33 5.34 -43.73
N GLN A 90 26.99 6.36 -44.31
CA GLN A 90 26.80 7.74 -43.86
C GLN A 90 25.35 8.22 -44.02
N LYS A 91 24.69 7.84 -45.12
CA LYS A 91 23.28 8.16 -45.33
C LYS A 91 22.35 7.47 -44.30
N ALA A 92 22.59 6.19 -44.00
CA ALA A 92 21.81 5.45 -43.00
C ALA A 92 21.96 6.05 -41.60
N LYS A 93 23.21 6.32 -41.18
CA LYS A 93 23.49 6.98 -39.90
C LYS A 93 22.79 8.34 -39.79
N LYS A 94 22.82 9.16 -40.85
CA LYS A 94 22.11 10.45 -40.85
C LYS A 94 20.60 10.33 -40.70
N ILE A 95 19.98 9.30 -41.29
CA ILE A 95 18.54 9.04 -41.15
C ILE A 95 18.22 8.66 -39.70
N LEU A 96 19.00 7.74 -39.12
CA LEU A 96 18.82 7.30 -37.73
C LEU A 96 19.03 8.45 -36.73
N THR A 97 20.11 9.23 -36.88
CA THR A 97 20.37 10.38 -36.00
C THR A 97 19.25 11.42 -36.09
N ASN A 98 18.75 11.73 -37.28
CA ASN A 98 17.65 12.68 -37.44
C ASN A 98 16.32 12.16 -36.86
N ALA A 99 16.05 10.86 -36.96
CA ALA A 99 14.86 10.24 -36.38
C ALA A 99 14.90 10.27 -34.84
N ILE A 100 16.06 9.95 -34.25
CA ILE A 100 16.26 10.00 -32.79
C ILE A 100 16.12 11.43 -32.26
N ILE A 101 16.74 12.42 -32.92
CA ILE A 101 16.60 13.83 -32.53
C ILE A 101 15.13 14.27 -32.59
N GLY A 102 14.38 13.86 -33.62
CA GLY A 102 12.96 14.13 -33.73
C GLY A 102 12.15 13.52 -32.59
N LEU A 103 12.43 12.27 -32.23
CA LEU A 103 11.77 11.56 -31.12
C LEU A 103 12.04 12.27 -29.78
N VAL A 104 13.30 12.61 -29.51
CA VAL A 104 13.70 13.33 -28.28
C VAL A 104 13.02 14.69 -28.19
N LEU A 105 12.90 15.44 -29.30
CA LEU A 105 12.21 16.73 -29.31
C LEU A 105 10.71 16.61 -29.02
N VAL A 106 10.05 15.55 -29.50
CA VAL A 106 8.63 15.31 -29.21
C VAL A 106 8.43 14.95 -27.74
N MET A 107 9.26 14.06 -27.19
CA MET A 107 9.19 13.68 -25.77
C MET A 107 9.50 14.85 -24.85
N ALA A 108 10.54 15.63 -25.15
CA ALA A 108 10.88 16.84 -24.40
C ALA A 108 9.79 17.91 -24.47
N SER A 109 9.16 18.09 -25.63
CA SER A 109 8.07 19.06 -25.77
C SER A 109 6.86 18.71 -24.91
N PHE A 110 6.57 17.41 -24.73
CA PHE A 110 5.48 16.96 -23.87
C PHE A 110 5.82 17.17 -22.38
N ALA A 111 7.03 16.79 -21.98
CA ALA A 111 7.50 16.99 -20.60
C ALA A 111 7.51 18.47 -20.19
N ILE A 112 7.98 19.36 -21.07
CA ILE A 112 7.99 20.81 -20.80
C ILE A 112 6.56 21.37 -20.70
N ALA A 113 5.63 20.89 -21.53
CA ALA A 113 4.24 21.33 -21.46
C ALA A 113 3.58 20.92 -20.15
N GLN A 114 3.77 19.68 -19.71
CA GLN A 114 3.30 19.19 -18.41
C GLN A 114 3.91 19.98 -17.25
N PHE A 115 5.22 20.22 -17.29
CA PHE A 115 5.91 21.04 -16.29
C PHE A 115 5.29 22.44 -16.16
N ILE A 116 5.02 23.12 -17.27
CA ILE A 116 4.42 24.45 -17.26
C ILE A 116 2.97 24.41 -16.75
N ILE A 117 2.20 23.37 -17.06
CA ILE A 117 0.82 23.22 -16.58
C ILE A 117 0.82 23.03 -15.06
N ASN A 118 1.60 22.06 -14.55
CA ASN A 118 1.69 21.78 -13.12
C ASN A 118 2.22 23.01 -12.35
N SER A 119 3.25 23.68 -12.89
CA SER A 119 3.78 24.92 -12.29
C SER A 119 2.78 26.08 -12.30
N LEU A 120 1.86 26.11 -13.26
CA LEU A 120 0.80 27.14 -13.33
C LEU A 120 -0.37 26.79 -12.41
N GLU A 121 -0.73 25.52 -12.26
CA GLU A 121 -1.74 25.05 -11.29
C GLU A 121 -1.31 25.37 -9.86
N GLU A 122 -0.05 25.08 -9.53
CA GLU A 122 0.58 25.40 -8.24
C GLU A 122 0.66 26.92 -8.01
N ALA A 123 1.12 27.69 -9.00
CA ALA A 123 1.27 29.14 -8.87
C ALA A 123 -0.05 29.95 -8.94
N THR A 124 -1.15 29.35 -9.40
CA THR A 124 -2.46 30.03 -9.47
C THR A 124 -3.41 29.65 -8.32
N GLY A 125 -2.99 28.79 -7.38
CA GLY A 125 -3.86 28.30 -6.30
C GLY A 125 -5.12 27.63 -6.84
N GLY A 126 -5.00 27.03 -8.02
CA GLY A 126 -6.10 26.50 -8.82
C GLY A 126 -6.50 25.09 -8.44
N GLY A 127 -6.58 24.80 -7.14
CA GLY A 127 -7.49 23.76 -6.68
C GLY A 127 -8.88 24.16 -7.15
N VAL A 128 -9.60 23.25 -7.79
CA VAL A 128 -11.02 23.44 -8.10
C VAL A 128 -11.75 23.56 -6.77
N THR A 129 -11.86 24.78 -6.28
CA THR A 129 -12.78 25.18 -5.23
C THR A 129 -14.15 25.28 -5.88
N THR A 130 -14.92 24.20 -5.83
CA THR A 130 -16.38 24.30 -5.87
C THR A 130 -16.79 25.10 -4.64
N GLY A 131 -17.14 26.37 -4.88
CA GLY A 131 -17.37 27.33 -3.81
C GLY A 131 -18.65 27.08 -3.00
N THR A 132 -18.49 27.30 -1.69
CA THR A 132 -19.46 27.89 -0.74
C THR A 132 -20.67 27.03 -0.36
N ASP A 133 -20.54 26.26 0.71
CA ASP A 133 -21.13 26.53 2.04
C ASP A 133 -20.39 25.66 3.07
N GLY A 134 -20.30 26.10 4.33
CA GLY A 134 -19.48 25.45 5.36
C GLY A 134 -19.85 23.97 5.60
N GLY A 135 -18.84 23.11 5.49
CA GLY A 135 -18.83 21.67 5.74
C GLY A 135 -17.47 21.15 5.27
N GLY A 136 -16.79 20.35 6.11
CA GLY A 136 -15.42 19.88 5.89
C GLY A 136 -15.20 19.32 4.49
N ALA A 137 -14.20 19.83 3.78
CA ALA A 137 -13.83 19.36 2.46
C ALA A 137 -12.77 18.28 2.61
N TYR A 138 -13.22 17.03 2.57
CA TYR A 138 -12.39 15.83 2.45
C TYR A 138 -11.53 15.91 1.17
N THR A 139 -10.21 15.85 1.35
CA THR A 139 -9.27 15.48 0.30
C THR A 139 -9.36 13.97 0.13
N ASP A 140 -9.62 13.49 -1.08
CA ASP A 140 -9.62 12.07 -1.41
C ASP A 140 -8.17 11.57 -1.18
N GLY A 141 -7.93 10.94 -0.02
CA GLY A 141 -6.64 10.43 0.47
C GLY A 141 -6.09 9.34 -0.44
N GLY A 142 -5.63 9.73 -1.62
CA GLY A 142 -5.18 8.80 -2.66
C GLY A 142 -3.67 8.77 -2.75
N GLY A 143 -3.02 8.02 -1.87
CA GLY A 143 -1.62 7.57 -2.04
C GLY A 143 -1.43 6.75 -3.33
N SER A 144 -2.50 6.10 -3.82
CA SER A 144 -2.53 5.44 -5.13
C SER A 144 -3.41 6.15 -6.15
N SER A 145 -2.86 6.45 -7.33
CA SER A 145 -3.63 6.94 -8.49
C SER A 145 -4.54 5.88 -9.14
N VAL A 146 -4.53 4.64 -8.63
CA VAL A 146 -5.15 3.47 -9.26
C VAL A 146 -6.47 3.13 -8.57
N PHE A 147 -7.51 2.87 -9.36
CA PHE A 147 -8.81 2.38 -8.90
C PHE A 147 -8.83 0.85 -9.05
N TYR A 148 -8.95 0.12 -7.94
CA TYR A 148 -8.97 -1.35 -7.90
C TYR A 148 -9.99 -1.86 -6.86
N LEU A 149 -10.36 -3.13 -6.96
CA LEU A 149 -11.12 -3.82 -5.91
C LEU A 149 -10.13 -4.29 -4.85
N SER A 150 -10.31 -3.84 -3.61
CA SER A 150 -9.54 -4.33 -2.46
C SER A 150 -10.10 -5.69 -2.05
N SER A 151 -11.32 -5.69 -1.50
CA SER A 151 -11.90 -6.87 -0.84
C SER A 151 -13.27 -7.24 -1.44
N VAL A 152 -13.57 -8.54 -1.41
CA VAL A 152 -14.92 -9.08 -1.62
C VAL A 152 -15.18 -10.26 -0.67
N ASN A 153 -16.33 -10.27 -0.02
CA ASN A 153 -16.67 -11.22 1.05
C ASN A 153 -17.13 -12.62 0.58
N THR A 154 -16.46 -13.20 -0.41
CA THR A 154 -16.85 -14.51 -0.96
C THR A 154 -16.65 -15.67 0.02
N GLU A 155 -15.81 -15.51 1.04
CA GLU A 155 -15.49 -16.58 2.00
C GLU A 155 -16.69 -17.00 2.86
N CYS A 156 -17.53 -16.03 3.23
CA CYS A 156 -18.78 -16.27 3.96
C CYS A 156 -19.83 -17.07 3.19
N SER A 157 -19.64 -17.25 1.88
CA SER A 157 -20.62 -17.96 1.06
C SER A 157 -20.82 -19.40 1.49
N GLU A 158 -19.80 -20.09 1.99
CA GLU A 158 -19.87 -21.54 2.24
C GLU A 158 -20.86 -21.91 3.35
N SER A 159 -21.11 -21.01 4.29
CA SER A 159 -22.05 -21.20 5.39
C SER A 159 -23.43 -20.61 5.07
N LEU A 160 -23.51 -19.55 4.26
CA LEU A 160 -24.71 -18.72 4.08
C LEU A 160 -25.44 -18.90 2.75
N GLN A 161 -26.77 -18.79 2.84
CA GLN A 161 -27.67 -18.70 1.70
C GLN A 161 -28.11 -17.26 1.45
N ASN A 162 -28.31 -16.46 2.50
CA ASN A 162 -28.71 -15.05 2.42
C ASN A 162 -27.51 -14.09 2.39
N LEU A 163 -26.37 -14.55 1.89
CA LEU A 163 -25.18 -13.74 1.65
C LEU A 163 -25.55 -12.46 0.88
N GLN A 164 -25.14 -11.32 1.42
CA GLN A 164 -25.07 -10.08 0.66
C GLN A 164 -23.62 -9.90 0.21
N LEU A 165 -23.40 -9.88 -1.11
CA LEU A 165 -22.06 -9.61 -1.63
C LEU A 165 -21.70 -8.16 -1.34
N GLN A 166 -20.51 -7.94 -0.81
CA GLN A 166 -19.96 -6.62 -0.50
C GLN A 166 -18.60 -6.49 -1.16
N PHE A 167 -18.43 -5.41 -1.92
CA PHE A 167 -17.23 -5.08 -2.68
C PHE A 167 -16.66 -3.79 -2.10
N VAL A 168 -15.41 -3.81 -1.65
CA VAL A 168 -14.70 -2.62 -1.16
C VAL A 168 -13.66 -2.22 -2.19
N PHE A 169 -13.79 -1.02 -2.75
CA PHE A 169 -12.86 -0.48 -3.74
C PHE A 169 -11.89 0.53 -3.12
N SER A 170 -10.73 0.73 -3.73
CA SER A 170 -9.75 1.73 -3.28
C SER A 170 -10.20 3.19 -3.46
N LYS A 171 -11.31 3.43 -4.17
CA LYS A 171 -11.88 4.77 -4.40
C LYS A 171 -13.39 4.72 -4.39
N ARG A 172 -14.01 5.88 -4.18
CA ARG A 172 -15.45 6.08 -4.31
C ARG A 172 -15.93 5.65 -5.70
N VAL A 173 -16.96 4.81 -5.75
CA VAL A 173 -17.48 4.21 -6.98
C VAL A 173 -18.55 5.09 -7.61
N ASP A 174 -18.50 5.29 -8.93
CA ASP A 174 -19.60 5.92 -9.66
C ASP A 174 -20.78 4.94 -9.77
N SER A 175 -21.86 5.26 -9.04
CA SER A 175 -23.06 4.43 -8.98
C SER A 175 -23.72 4.17 -10.33
N ASP A 176 -23.56 5.08 -11.30
CA ASP A 176 -24.15 4.93 -12.64
C ASP A 176 -23.46 3.82 -13.45
N THR A 177 -22.26 3.39 -13.05
CA THR A 177 -21.47 2.38 -13.76
C THR A 177 -21.62 0.95 -13.22
N VAL A 178 -22.22 0.79 -12.03
CA VAL A 178 -22.21 -0.48 -11.30
C VAL A 178 -23.05 -1.56 -11.99
N GLU A 179 -24.27 -1.24 -12.43
CA GLU A 179 -25.18 -2.22 -13.05
C GLU A 179 -24.62 -2.82 -14.35
N ASP A 180 -23.83 -2.05 -15.11
CA ASP A 180 -23.17 -2.50 -16.34
C ASP A 180 -21.75 -3.07 -16.06
N GLY A 181 -21.15 -2.71 -14.92
CA GLY A 181 -19.77 -3.03 -14.56
C GLY A 181 -19.59 -4.28 -13.70
N ILE A 182 -20.62 -4.74 -12.98
CA ILE A 182 -20.55 -5.93 -12.12
C ILE A 182 -21.56 -6.97 -12.60
N LEU A 183 -21.07 -8.18 -12.91
CA LEU A 183 -21.91 -9.29 -13.37
C LEU A 183 -21.75 -10.50 -12.46
N ILE A 184 -22.87 -10.98 -11.91
CA ILE A 184 -22.96 -12.23 -11.16
C ILE A 184 -23.69 -13.26 -12.04
N THR A 185 -23.08 -14.43 -12.23
CA THR A 185 -23.63 -15.53 -13.04
C THR A 185 -23.71 -16.82 -12.25
N ASP A 186 -24.71 -17.64 -12.54
CA ASP A 186 -24.84 -18.99 -12.00
C ASP A 186 -23.94 -19.99 -12.74
N ALA A 187 -23.93 -21.25 -12.29
CA ALA A 187 -23.19 -22.34 -12.93
C ALA A 187 -23.60 -22.64 -14.39
N ALA A 188 -24.77 -22.16 -14.85
CA ALA A 188 -25.20 -22.24 -16.24
C ALA A 188 -24.71 -21.06 -17.10
N GLY A 189 -24.16 -20.02 -16.47
CA GLY A 189 -23.74 -18.77 -17.09
C GLY A 189 -24.90 -17.78 -17.26
N ASP A 190 -26.05 -18.03 -16.63
CA ASP A 190 -27.20 -17.12 -16.62
C ASP A 190 -26.99 -16.05 -15.53
N ALA A 191 -27.34 -14.80 -15.83
CA ALA A 191 -27.18 -13.69 -14.88
C ALA A 191 -28.14 -13.84 -13.69
N VAL A 192 -27.64 -13.57 -12.48
CA VAL A 192 -28.45 -13.55 -11.26
C VAL A 192 -29.12 -12.19 -11.15
N GLU A 193 -30.45 -12.17 -11.10
CA GLU A 193 -31.22 -10.95 -10.87
C GLU A 193 -31.10 -10.52 -9.39
N GLY A 194 -30.86 -9.23 -9.17
CA GLY A 194 -30.69 -8.66 -7.85
C GLY A 194 -30.60 -7.15 -7.88
N ARG A 195 -30.26 -6.56 -6.74
CA ARG A 195 -30.21 -5.11 -6.52
C ARG A 195 -28.82 -4.72 -6.04
N PHE A 196 -28.28 -3.67 -6.66
CA PHE A 196 -27.04 -3.06 -6.22
C PHE A 196 -27.31 -1.90 -5.25
N GLY A 197 -26.46 -1.78 -4.23
CA GLY A 197 -26.31 -0.61 -3.38
C GLY A 197 -24.93 0.00 -3.55
N VAL A 198 -24.81 1.33 -3.44
CA VAL A 198 -23.52 2.02 -3.52
C VAL A 198 -23.44 3.04 -2.39
N SER A 199 -22.36 2.98 -1.62
CA SER A 199 -22.07 3.90 -0.52
C SER A 199 -20.57 4.16 -0.47
N GLY A 200 -20.15 5.35 -0.91
CA GLY A 200 -18.72 5.70 -0.97
C GLY A 200 -17.94 4.75 -1.88
N SER A 201 -16.95 4.06 -1.30
CA SER A 201 -16.12 3.03 -1.93
C SER A 201 -16.75 1.63 -1.94
N THR A 202 -17.89 1.44 -1.28
CA THR A 202 -18.52 0.12 -1.12
C THR A 202 -19.68 -0.07 -2.09
N VAL A 203 -19.71 -1.22 -2.74
CA VAL A 203 -20.85 -1.70 -3.53
C VAL A 203 -21.41 -2.97 -2.90
N THR A 204 -22.73 -3.07 -2.78
CA THR A 204 -23.39 -4.28 -2.30
C THR A 204 -24.28 -4.89 -3.37
N PHE A 205 -24.45 -6.21 -3.37
CA PHE A 205 -25.40 -6.92 -4.23
C PHE A 205 -26.25 -7.89 -3.41
N THR A 206 -27.57 -7.71 -3.48
CA THR A 206 -28.56 -8.62 -2.86
C THR A 206 -29.38 -9.31 -3.95
N PRO A 207 -29.48 -10.66 -3.98
CA PRO A 207 -30.32 -11.36 -4.94
C PRO A 207 -31.80 -11.00 -4.77
N ASP A 208 -32.61 -11.09 -5.82
CA ASP A 208 -34.05 -10.79 -5.73
C ASP A 208 -34.91 -11.99 -5.26
N THR A 209 -34.32 -13.18 -5.20
CA THR A 209 -34.99 -14.41 -4.78
C THR A 209 -35.20 -14.41 -3.27
N ALA A 210 -36.43 -14.56 -2.81
CA ALA A 210 -36.73 -14.70 -1.38
C ALA A 210 -36.24 -16.07 -0.84
N CYS A 211 -35.75 -16.09 0.40
CA CYS A 211 -35.36 -17.31 1.08
C CYS A 211 -36.55 -18.25 1.32
N ALA A 212 -36.26 -19.53 1.57
CA ALA A 212 -37.28 -20.51 1.92
C ALA A 212 -37.85 -20.26 3.33
N GLU A 213 -39.08 -20.74 3.60
CA GLU A 213 -39.65 -20.72 4.95
C GLU A 213 -38.67 -21.33 5.98
N PRO A 214 -38.45 -20.69 7.15
CA PRO A 214 -39.23 -19.59 7.73
C PRO A 214 -38.75 -18.16 7.38
N TYR A 215 -37.77 -17.99 6.49
CA TYR A 215 -37.07 -16.73 6.26
C TYR A 215 -37.56 -15.95 5.03
N GLU A 216 -38.85 -16.02 4.70
CA GLU A 216 -39.41 -15.43 3.46
C GLU A 216 -39.24 -13.89 3.36
N ASP A 217 -38.88 -13.22 4.45
CA ASP A 217 -38.58 -11.78 4.49
C ASP A 217 -37.13 -11.45 4.08
N TYR A 218 -36.26 -12.46 3.93
CA TYR A 218 -34.85 -12.34 3.52
C TYR A 218 -34.66 -12.78 2.07
N TYR A 219 -33.51 -12.44 1.50
CA TYR A 219 -33.17 -12.72 0.11
C TYR A 219 -31.96 -13.65 0.02
N CYS A 220 -32.06 -14.68 -0.81
CA CYS A 220 -31.15 -15.81 -0.82
C CYS A 220 -30.70 -16.16 -2.24
N PHE A 221 -29.44 -16.57 -2.33
CA PHE A 221 -28.96 -17.40 -3.43
C PHE A 221 -29.53 -18.82 -3.31
N ASP A 222 -29.37 -19.65 -4.33
CA ASP A 222 -29.78 -21.05 -4.26
C ASP A 222 -28.81 -21.83 -3.35
N GLU A 223 -29.32 -22.69 -2.46
CA GLU A 223 -28.51 -23.51 -1.55
C GLU A 223 -27.53 -24.41 -2.33
N GLY A 224 -26.26 -24.48 -1.91
CA GLY A 224 -25.26 -25.38 -2.47
C GLY A 224 -24.90 -25.10 -3.93
N SER A 225 -25.12 -23.87 -4.40
CA SER A 225 -24.97 -23.50 -5.81
C SER A 225 -23.73 -22.65 -6.02
N SER A 226 -23.03 -22.91 -7.13
CA SER A 226 -21.82 -22.15 -7.48
C SER A 226 -22.15 -20.97 -8.38
N TYR A 227 -21.51 -19.85 -8.11
CA TYR A 227 -21.64 -18.59 -8.81
C TYR A 227 -20.28 -18.05 -9.23
N SER A 228 -20.27 -17.19 -10.24
CA SER A 228 -19.09 -16.44 -10.66
C SER A 228 -19.38 -14.95 -10.74
N ILE A 229 -18.45 -14.15 -10.23
CA ILE A 229 -18.47 -12.69 -10.28
C ILE A 229 -17.46 -12.24 -11.32
N SER A 230 -17.83 -11.26 -12.14
CA SER A 230 -16.95 -10.62 -13.11
C SER A 230 -17.10 -9.10 -13.05
N LEU A 231 -15.99 -8.39 -12.89
CA LEU A 231 -15.92 -6.93 -12.95
C LEU A 231 -15.39 -6.49 -14.33
N ASP A 232 -16.12 -5.60 -15.00
CA ASP A 232 -15.74 -5.03 -16.29
C ASP A 232 -14.96 -3.73 -16.10
N SER A 233 -13.63 -3.83 -16.24
CA SER A 233 -12.70 -2.70 -16.20
C SER A 233 -12.96 -1.57 -17.21
N THR A 234 -13.79 -1.82 -18.23
CA THR A 234 -14.15 -0.81 -19.24
C THR A 234 -15.43 -0.05 -18.91
N GLN A 235 -16.24 -0.56 -17.99
CA GLN A 235 -17.50 0.05 -17.56
C GLN A 235 -17.37 0.68 -16.18
N LEU A 236 -16.77 -0.03 -15.22
CA LEU A 236 -16.71 0.41 -13.84
C LEU A 236 -15.73 1.58 -13.66
N GLU A 237 -16.23 2.69 -13.13
CA GLU A 237 -15.44 3.91 -12.89
C GLU A 237 -15.59 4.40 -11.45
N ALA A 238 -14.53 5.03 -10.94
CA ALA A 238 -14.59 5.82 -9.73
C ALA A 238 -15.30 7.16 -10.01
N THR A 239 -15.82 7.83 -8.97
CA THR A 239 -16.43 9.17 -9.09
C THR A 239 -15.47 10.23 -9.62
N THR A 240 -14.16 9.98 -9.51
CA THR A 240 -13.08 10.80 -10.09
C THR A 240 -12.88 10.58 -11.59
N GLY A 241 -13.56 9.59 -12.19
CA GLY A 241 -13.44 9.16 -13.59
C GLY A 241 -12.28 8.19 -13.86
N ALA A 242 -11.68 7.62 -12.81
CA ALA A 242 -10.66 6.58 -12.95
C ALA A 242 -11.32 5.23 -13.29
N SER A 243 -10.85 4.54 -14.34
CA SER A 243 -11.36 3.21 -14.71
C SER A 243 -10.73 2.11 -13.85
N LEU A 244 -11.50 1.05 -13.58
CA LEU A 244 -11.06 -0.07 -12.75
C LEU A 244 -9.84 -0.78 -13.38
N THR A 245 -8.85 -1.09 -12.55
CA THR A 245 -7.64 -1.81 -12.92
C THR A 245 -7.68 -3.22 -12.34
N CYS A 246 -7.49 -4.22 -13.21
CA CYS A 246 -7.47 -5.63 -12.85
C CYS A 246 -6.04 -6.17 -13.02
N LEU A 247 -5.45 -6.69 -11.96
CA LEU A 247 -4.11 -7.28 -11.92
C LEU A 247 -4.17 -8.67 -11.29
N THR A 248 -3.03 -9.38 -11.26
CA THR A 248 -2.95 -10.66 -10.53
C THR A 248 -3.18 -10.44 -9.03
N GLU A 249 -2.67 -9.33 -8.50
CA GLU A 249 -2.84 -8.90 -7.11
C GLU A 249 -4.28 -8.41 -6.82
N TYR A 250 -4.94 -7.81 -7.81
CA TYR A 250 -6.33 -7.31 -7.71
C TYR A 250 -7.19 -7.98 -8.78
N PRO A 251 -7.62 -9.24 -8.58
CA PRO A 251 -8.39 -9.96 -9.57
C PRO A 251 -9.77 -9.32 -9.77
N CYS A 252 -10.29 -9.45 -10.98
CA CYS A 252 -11.65 -8.97 -11.34
C CYS A 252 -12.61 -10.13 -11.62
N THR A 253 -12.25 -11.34 -11.22
CA THR A 253 -13.07 -12.52 -11.43
C THR A 253 -12.94 -13.44 -10.25
N PHE A 254 -14.08 -13.81 -9.70
CA PHE A 254 -14.18 -14.61 -8.49
C PHE A 254 -15.22 -15.70 -8.67
N SER A 255 -15.17 -16.70 -7.82
CA SER A 255 -16.21 -17.72 -7.73
C SER A 255 -16.47 -18.07 -6.29
N PHE A 256 -17.72 -18.38 -5.99
CA PHE A 256 -18.14 -18.72 -4.64
C PHE A 256 -19.23 -19.80 -4.70
N THR A 257 -19.42 -20.54 -3.61
CA THR A 257 -20.46 -21.56 -3.50
C THR A 257 -21.23 -21.36 -2.22
N THR A 258 -22.55 -21.26 -2.34
CA THR A 258 -23.43 -20.89 -1.24
C THR A 258 -23.73 -22.07 -0.32
N GLY A 259 -23.84 -21.79 0.98
CA GLY A 259 -24.21 -22.72 2.01
C GLY A 259 -25.72 -22.90 2.14
N SER A 260 -26.13 -23.27 3.35
CA SER A 260 -27.54 -23.52 3.72
C SER A 260 -28.01 -22.73 4.94
N GLY A 261 -27.10 -22.05 5.63
CA GLY A 261 -27.40 -21.19 6.76
C GLY A 261 -28.15 -19.93 6.32
N VAL A 262 -28.91 -19.37 7.26
CA VAL A 262 -29.49 -18.04 7.12
C VAL A 262 -29.15 -17.30 8.39
N ASP A 263 -28.42 -16.21 8.25
CA ASP A 263 -28.07 -15.33 9.35
C ASP A 263 -29.01 -14.11 9.38
N VAL A 264 -29.47 -13.78 10.58
CA VAL A 264 -30.43 -12.70 10.87
C VAL A 264 -30.00 -11.88 12.08
N GLU A 265 -28.93 -12.29 12.77
CA GLU A 265 -28.35 -11.56 13.88
C GLU A 265 -27.36 -10.54 13.28
N GLY A 266 -27.09 -9.46 13.99
CA GLY A 266 -26.15 -8.45 13.51
C GLY A 266 -24.87 -8.50 14.32
N PRO A 267 -23.79 -7.90 13.81
CA PRO A 267 -22.51 -7.94 14.47
C PRO A 267 -22.51 -7.07 15.73
N THR A 268 -21.54 -7.29 16.61
CA THR A 268 -21.15 -6.27 17.60
C THR A 268 -19.99 -5.46 17.04
N VAL A 269 -19.98 -4.16 17.34
CA VAL A 269 -18.94 -3.23 16.87
C VAL A 269 -18.59 -2.28 18.00
N GLU A 270 -17.29 -2.12 18.24
CA GLU A 270 -16.71 -1.19 19.20
C GLU A 270 -15.56 -0.46 18.50
N VAL A 271 -15.45 0.86 18.71
CA VAL A 271 -14.24 1.59 18.30
C VAL A 271 -13.17 1.20 19.30
N ASP A 272 -12.05 0.74 18.79
CA ASP A 272 -10.93 0.19 19.56
C ASP A 272 -9.81 1.23 19.68
N SER A 273 -9.50 1.92 18.57
CA SER A 273 -8.61 3.07 18.56
C SER A 273 -9.16 4.14 17.60
N PRO A 274 -9.14 5.43 17.98
CA PRO A 274 -8.58 5.96 19.24
C PRO A 274 -9.49 5.73 20.46
N ASP A 275 -8.93 5.95 21.65
CA ASP A 275 -9.58 5.92 22.95
C ASP A 275 -10.27 7.25 23.31
N GLU A 276 -11.18 7.19 24.29
CA GLU A 276 -11.93 8.37 24.76
C GLU A 276 -11.00 9.37 25.45
N GLY A 277 -10.89 10.55 24.85
CA GLY A 277 -10.09 11.67 25.36
C GLY A 277 -8.74 11.83 24.68
N ASP A 278 -8.37 10.94 23.76
CA ASP A 278 -7.08 10.94 23.07
C ASP A 278 -6.79 12.25 22.34
N SER A 279 -5.50 12.57 22.27
CA SER A 279 -4.99 13.68 21.48
C SER A 279 -4.40 13.15 20.18
N LEU A 280 -5.08 13.43 19.06
CA LEU A 280 -4.59 13.17 17.71
C LEU A 280 -4.01 14.44 17.09
N TYR A 281 -3.29 14.37 15.98
CA TYR A 281 -2.57 15.53 15.43
C TYR A 281 -3.05 15.93 14.04
N SER A 282 -3.22 17.24 13.83
CA SER A 282 -3.73 17.78 12.57
C SER A 282 -2.69 17.75 11.46
N GLY A 283 -3.09 17.35 10.27
CA GLY A 283 -2.18 17.28 9.12
C GLY A 283 -1.35 16.01 9.08
N GLU A 284 -1.62 15.08 9.99
CA GLU A 284 -1.11 13.72 10.00
C GLU A 284 -2.16 12.76 9.45
N ILE A 285 -1.73 11.52 9.26
CA ILE A 285 -2.58 10.41 8.85
C ILE A 285 -2.77 9.56 10.13
N GLU A 286 -4.02 9.41 10.56
CA GLU A 286 -4.35 8.74 11.83
C GLU A 286 -5.01 7.38 11.59
N MET A 287 -4.51 6.34 12.27
CA MET A 287 -5.11 5.01 12.22
C MET A 287 -6.45 4.99 12.96
N LEU A 288 -7.44 4.29 12.40
CA LEU A 288 -8.69 3.98 13.09
C LEU A 288 -8.88 2.47 13.16
N GLN A 289 -9.34 1.99 14.30
CA GLN A 289 -9.54 0.57 14.57
C GLN A 289 -10.89 0.31 15.20
N ALA A 290 -11.48 -0.84 14.86
CA ALA A 290 -12.68 -1.33 15.49
C ALA A 290 -12.61 -2.82 15.79
N LEU A 291 -13.07 -3.20 16.97
CA LEU A 291 -13.27 -4.58 17.37
C LEU A 291 -14.67 -5.04 16.97
N THR A 292 -14.75 -6.23 16.39
CA THR A 292 -16.01 -6.83 15.96
C THR A 292 -16.14 -8.28 16.38
N THR A 293 -17.38 -8.72 16.61
CA THR A 293 -17.72 -10.15 16.75
C THR A 293 -19.01 -10.43 15.98
N ASP A 294 -19.10 -11.61 15.39
CA ASP A 294 -20.30 -12.06 14.68
C ASP A 294 -20.33 -13.60 14.58
N ASP A 295 -21.51 -14.19 14.41
CA ASP A 295 -21.66 -15.63 14.33
C ASP A 295 -21.27 -16.19 12.94
N THR A 296 -21.35 -15.38 11.88
CA THR A 296 -20.99 -15.76 10.51
C THR A 296 -19.86 -14.93 9.90
N GLY A 297 -19.54 -13.80 10.51
CA GLY A 297 -18.37 -12.97 10.24
C GLY A 297 -18.73 -11.58 9.73
N VAL A 298 -17.86 -10.61 10.04
CA VAL A 298 -17.99 -9.21 9.62
C VAL A 298 -17.31 -8.98 8.29
N SER A 299 -18.04 -8.45 7.31
CA SER A 299 -17.53 -8.21 5.96
C SER A 299 -16.82 -6.88 5.82
N THR A 300 -17.36 -5.82 6.43
CA THR A 300 -16.82 -4.46 6.30
C THR A 300 -17.03 -3.68 7.58
N VAL A 301 -16.11 -2.75 7.85
CA VAL A 301 -16.25 -1.74 8.90
C VAL A 301 -16.02 -0.38 8.28
N SER A 302 -16.99 0.53 8.43
CA SER A 302 -16.89 1.91 7.97
C SER A 302 -16.73 2.86 9.14
N PHE A 303 -15.70 3.70 9.08
CA PHE A 303 -15.39 4.69 10.10
C PHE A 303 -15.93 6.06 9.72
N TYR A 304 -16.42 6.79 10.71
CA TYR A 304 -17.06 8.10 10.55
C TYR A 304 -16.49 9.07 11.56
N VAL A 305 -16.38 10.32 11.14
CA VAL A 305 -15.99 11.46 11.97
C VAL A 305 -17.16 12.44 11.98
N GLU A 306 -17.54 12.90 13.16
CA GLU A 306 -18.74 13.68 13.46
C GLU A 306 -20.05 12.97 13.06
N ASP A 307 -21.16 13.71 13.09
CA ASP A 307 -22.46 13.31 12.52
C ASP A 307 -22.44 13.26 10.95
N GLY A 308 -21.31 12.87 10.36
CA GLY A 308 -21.14 12.75 8.91
C GLY A 308 -22.03 11.66 8.32
N ASP A 309 -22.64 11.93 7.17
CA ASP A 309 -23.40 10.93 6.40
C ASP A 309 -22.48 10.04 5.53
N GLU A 310 -21.17 10.30 5.51
CA GLU A 310 -20.19 9.62 4.69
C GLU A 310 -19.02 9.13 5.53
N ALA A 311 -18.60 7.88 5.31
CA ALA A 311 -17.44 7.29 5.97
C ALA A 311 -16.15 7.98 5.51
N VAL A 312 -15.23 8.19 6.45
CA VAL A 312 -13.87 8.66 6.16
C VAL A 312 -13.04 7.56 5.53
N TYR A 313 -13.28 6.32 5.96
CA TYR A 313 -12.67 5.11 5.42
C TYR A 313 -13.60 3.90 5.59
N THR A 314 -13.52 2.93 4.69
CA THR A 314 -14.19 1.63 4.84
C THR A 314 -13.17 0.52 4.70
N SER A 315 -12.98 -0.20 5.80
CA SER A 315 -12.15 -1.39 5.88
C SER A 315 -12.91 -2.62 5.39
N GLY A 316 -12.23 -3.46 4.62
CA GLY A 316 -12.70 -4.79 4.21
C GLY A 316 -11.87 -5.88 4.87
N THR A 317 -12.10 -7.14 4.51
CA THR A 317 -11.47 -8.32 5.13
C THR A 317 -9.93 -8.34 5.01
N ASP A 318 -9.37 -7.70 3.97
CA ASP A 318 -7.92 -7.62 3.76
C ASP A 318 -7.20 -6.85 4.87
N TYR A 319 -7.94 -6.00 5.59
CA TYR A 319 -7.46 -5.19 6.70
C TYR A 319 -8.13 -5.62 8.01
N SER A 320 -8.34 -6.92 8.16
CA SER A 320 -8.75 -7.54 9.41
C SER A 320 -7.58 -8.28 10.06
N SER A 321 -7.55 -8.38 11.39
CA SER A 321 -6.46 -9.06 12.11
C SER A 321 -6.38 -10.55 11.77
N ALA A 322 -7.50 -11.14 11.38
CA ALA A 322 -7.57 -12.52 10.92
C ALA A 322 -7.11 -12.72 9.47
N GLY A 323 -6.92 -11.64 8.70
CA GLY A 323 -6.66 -11.70 7.26
C GLY A 323 -7.79 -12.40 6.47
N GLY A 324 -8.99 -12.48 7.04
CA GLY A 324 -10.10 -13.29 6.56
C GLY A 324 -11.31 -13.20 7.49
N LEU A 325 -12.34 -13.97 7.19
CA LEU A 325 -13.59 -13.92 7.96
C LEU A 325 -13.59 -14.93 9.13
N LEU A 326 -13.66 -14.42 10.36
CA LEU A 326 -13.92 -15.22 11.56
C LEU A 326 -15.41 -15.20 11.89
N GLY A 327 -15.99 -16.39 12.08
CA GLY A 327 -17.36 -16.55 12.61
C GLY A 327 -17.35 -17.23 13.96
N GLY A 328 -18.53 -17.50 14.52
CA GLY A 328 -18.67 -18.18 15.80
C GLY A 328 -18.42 -17.29 17.03
N ASP A 329 -18.69 -15.98 16.90
CA ASP A 329 -18.49 -14.97 17.94
C ASP A 329 -17.01 -14.79 18.34
N GLU A 330 -16.09 -15.02 17.41
CA GLU A 330 -14.66 -14.74 17.61
C GLU A 330 -14.36 -13.25 17.39
N GLU A 331 -13.43 -12.72 18.18
CA GLU A 331 -12.97 -11.33 18.10
C GLU A 331 -12.14 -11.11 16.84
N ASN A 332 -12.48 -10.06 16.09
CA ASN A 332 -11.77 -9.67 14.88
C ASN A 332 -11.64 -8.14 14.82
N TYR A 333 -10.41 -7.67 14.69
CA TYR A 333 -10.10 -6.24 14.59
C TYR A 333 -10.05 -5.83 13.13
N PHE A 334 -10.63 -4.66 12.82
CA PHE A 334 -10.55 -4.04 11.50
C PHE A 334 -9.78 -2.72 11.61
N PHE A 335 -8.83 -2.54 10.71
CA PHE A 335 -7.93 -1.38 10.70
C PHE A 335 -8.13 -0.54 9.44
N THR A 336 -7.76 0.73 9.51
CA THR A 336 -7.45 1.52 8.33
C THR A 336 -6.13 1.05 7.70
N ASN A 337 -5.97 1.26 6.40
CA ASN A 337 -4.73 0.96 5.68
C ASN A 337 -3.69 2.05 5.95
N ASP A 338 -2.44 1.70 6.32
CA ASP A 338 -1.28 2.60 6.52
C ASP A 338 -1.07 3.70 5.45
N SER A 339 -1.62 3.53 4.24
CA SER A 339 -1.50 4.48 3.12
C SER A 339 -2.77 5.26 2.79
N GLU A 340 -3.89 4.93 3.44
CA GLU A 340 -5.23 5.47 3.22
C GLU A 340 -5.98 5.72 4.56
N GLU A 341 -5.26 5.89 5.66
CA GLU A 341 -5.84 6.24 6.98
C GLU A 341 -6.46 7.64 6.99
N TRP A 342 -7.03 8.04 8.12
CA TRP A 342 -7.76 9.28 8.21
C TRP A 342 -6.82 10.50 8.10
N ASP A 343 -6.83 11.14 6.94
CA ASP A 343 -6.14 12.43 6.70
C ASP A 343 -6.84 13.55 7.50
N THR A 344 -6.18 14.00 8.56
CA THR A 344 -6.69 15.07 9.43
C THR A 344 -6.38 16.47 8.87
N THR A 345 -5.84 16.58 7.65
CA THR A 345 -5.60 17.86 6.98
C THR A 345 -6.89 18.66 6.82
N GLY A 346 -6.88 19.90 7.32
CA GLY A 346 -7.99 20.83 7.15
C GLY A 346 -9.03 20.80 8.25
N TYR A 347 -8.90 19.89 9.21
CA TYR A 347 -9.62 19.95 10.48
C TYR A 347 -9.08 21.09 11.36
N THR A 348 -9.94 21.67 12.20
CA THR A 348 -9.53 22.71 13.15
C THR A 348 -8.88 22.07 14.37
N THR A 349 -7.70 22.58 14.73
CA THR A 349 -6.96 22.16 15.92
C THR A 349 -7.60 22.69 17.21
N ASN A 350 -7.20 22.10 18.34
CA ASN A 350 -7.75 22.36 19.67
C ASN A 350 -9.28 22.28 19.70
N SER A 351 -9.84 21.31 18.97
CA SER A 351 -11.27 21.05 18.84
C SER A 351 -11.54 19.58 19.10
N GLU A 352 -12.68 19.30 19.75
CA GLU A 352 -13.17 17.94 19.97
C GLU A 352 -13.85 17.41 18.71
N TYR A 353 -13.64 16.13 18.40
CA TYR A 353 -14.30 15.40 17.31
C TYR A 353 -14.83 14.06 17.80
N SER A 354 -15.98 13.66 17.27
CA SER A 354 -16.61 12.38 17.58
C SER A 354 -16.28 11.34 16.52
N ILE A 355 -15.72 10.19 16.89
CA ILE A 355 -15.39 9.08 15.98
C ILE A 355 -16.28 7.90 16.28
N TRP A 356 -16.83 7.26 15.25
CA TRP A 356 -17.66 6.06 15.41
C TRP A 356 -17.56 5.15 14.19
N ALA A 357 -17.99 3.89 14.34
CA ALA A 357 -17.89 2.87 13.30
C ALA A 357 -19.22 2.16 13.04
N VAL A 358 -19.40 1.65 11.83
CA VAL A 358 -20.50 0.76 11.42
C VAL A 358 -19.92 -0.52 10.86
N GLY A 359 -20.22 -1.65 11.49
CA GLY A 359 -19.88 -2.99 11.00
C GLY A 359 -21.04 -3.59 10.24
N VAL A 360 -20.75 -4.26 9.12
CA VAL A 360 -21.73 -4.99 8.31
C VAL A 360 -21.29 -6.44 8.19
N ASP A 361 -22.13 -7.37 8.64
CA ASP A 361 -21.88 -8.81 8.53
C ASP A 361 -22.07 -9.34 7.10
N CYS A 362 -21.81 -10.62 6.92
CA CYS A 362 -21.91 -11.27 5.63
C CYS A 362 -23.34 -11.43 5.07
N ALA A 363 -24.36 -11.47 5.92
CA ALA A 363 -25.76 -11.44 5.51
C ALA A 363 -26.28 -10.01 5.20
N GLY A 364 -25.45 -8.99 5.48
CA GLY A 364 -25.78 -7.58 5.30
C GLY A 364 -26.60 -7.01 6.46
N ASN A 365 -26.64 -7.66 7.63
CA ASN A 365 -27.07 -6.97 8.84
C ASN A 365 -25.91 -6.10 9.35
N SER A 366 -26.25 -5.11 10.17
CA SER A 366 -25.28 -4.10 10.61
C SER A 366 -25.62 -3.60 11.99
N ASP A 367 -24.59 -3.17 12.70
CA ASP A 367 -24.71 -2.41 13.94
C ASP A 367 -23.67 -1.29 13.97
N SER A 368 -23.87 -0.33 14.86
CA SER A 368 -23.00 0.84 15.01
C SER A 368 -22.36 0.86 16.39
N ALA A 369 -21.06 1.14 16.43
CA ALA A 369 -20.35 1.41 17.67
C ALA A 369 -20.86 2.68 18.35
N SER A 370 -20.60 2.77 19.65
CA SER A 370 -20.70 4.06 20.35
C SER A 370 -19.62 5.00 19.83
N SER A 371 -19.86 6.31 19.91
CA SER A 371 -18.85 7.28 19.55
C SER A 371 -17.83 7.48 20.66
N VAL A 372 -16.59 7.75 20.24
CA VAL A 372 -15.45 8.13 21.07
C VAL A 372 -15.11 9.59 20.77
N GLU A 373 -14.87 10.39 21.80
CA GLU A 373 -14.52 11.80 21.65
C GLU A 373 -13.01 12.00 21.76
N ILE A 374 -12.40 12.57 20.72
CA ILE A 374 -10.96 12.89 20.67
C ILE A 374 -10.71 14.39 20.57
N VAL A 375 -9.48 14.84 20.82
CA VAL A 375 -9.04 16.22 20.59
C VAL A 375 -7.97 16.26 19.51
N LEU A 376 -8.23 16.98 18.43
CA LEU A 376 -7.21 17.20 17.41
C LEU A 376 -6.29 18.36 17.80
N ARG A 377 -5.02 18.09 18.07
CA ARG A 377 -3.95 19.05 18.38
C ARG A 377 -3.23 19.52 17.11
N ALA A 378 -2.41 20.55 17.23
CA ALA A 378 -1.59 21.00 16.10
C ALA A 378 -0.42 20.05 15.87
N SER A 379 0.05 19.90 14.64
CA SER A 379 1.25 19.09 14.32
C SER A 379 2.55 19.59 14.98
N SER A 380 2.55 20.80 15.55
CA SER A 380 3.68 21.27 16.36
C SER A 380 3.74 20.59 17.72
N CYS A 381 2.64 19.98 18.16
CA CYS A 381 2.49 19.33 19.45
C CYS A 381 2.94 17.86 19.43
N ASP A 382 3.58 17.41 18.35
CA ASP A 382 4.10 16.04 18.17
C ASP A 382 5.29 16.06 17.22
N ASN A 383 6.23 16.98 17.48
CA ASN A 383 7.40 17.13 16.62
C ASN A 383 8.72 17.00 17.37
N GLU A 384 8.68 16.62 18.64
CA GLU A 384 9.81 16.47 19.56
C GLU A 384 10.63 17.75 19.75
N VAL A 385 10.08 18.90 19.33
CA VAL A 385 10.75 20.19 19.34
C VAL A 385 9.91 21.19 20.10
N LYS A 386 10.51 21.67 21.20
CA LYS A 386 9.90 22.75 21.99
C LYS A 386 9.73 24.06 21.22
N ASP A 387 8.52 24.32 20.74
CA ASP A 387 8.11 25.49 19.96
C ASP A 387 7.67 26.66 20.84
N THR A 388 8.64 27.27 21.52
CA THR A 388 8.37 28.38 22.46
C THR A 388 7.67 29.60 21.84
N ASP A 389 7.75 29.79 20.52
CA ASP A 389 7.05 30.85 19.79
C ASP A 389 5.60 30.49 19.45
N LEU A 390 5.24 29.21 19.44
CA LEU A 390 3.86 28.71 19.32
C LEU A 390 3.18 28.57 20.69
N GLY A 391 3.96 28.51 21.77
CA GLY A 391 3.46 28.70 23.14
C GLY A 391 3.76 27.54 24.09
N GLU A 392 4.40 26.49 23.59
CA GLU A 392 4.79 25.32 24.37
C GLU A 392 5.62 25.67 25.61
N THR A 393 5.26 24.99 26.71
CA THR A 393 5.95 25.12 27.99
C THR A 393 6.93 24.01 28.23
N ASP A 394 6.70 22.84 27.62
CA ASP A 394 7.70 21.80 27.38
C ASP A 394 7.58 21.19 26.00
N ILE A 395 8.47 20.28 25.63
CA ILE A 395 8.41 19.56 24.35
C ILE A 395 7.00 18.97 24.20
N ASP A 396 6.32 19.31 23.11
CA ASP A 396 5.01 18.76 22.73
C ASP A 396 3.87 18.97 23.74
N CYS A 397 4.04 19.90 24.69
CA CYS A 397 3.01 20.17 25.69
C CYS A 397 2.94 21.63 26.15
N GLY A 398 1.74 22.01 26.60
CA GLY A 398 1.42 23.32 27.14
C GLY A 398 0.82 24.28 26.10
N GLY A 399 0.93 25.57 26.39
CA GLY A 399 0.34 26.63 25.57
C GLY A 399 -0.84 27.35 26.22
N ASP A 400 -1.49 28.22 25.44
CA ASP A 400 -2.73 28.91 25.84
C ASP A 400 -3.92 28.07 25.36
N PRO A 401 -4.83 27.59 26.25
CA PRO A 401 -6.00 26.80 25.86
C PRO A 401 -6.96 27.48 24.88
N SER A 402 -6.80 28.79 24.63
CA SER A 402 -7.55 29.53 23.62
C SER A 402 -6.83 29.70 22.27
N SER A 403 -5.64 29.11 22.13
CA SER A 403 -4.84 29.08 20.92
C SER A 403 -5.15 27.84 20.08
N ASP A 404 -4.98 27.96 18.77
CA ASP A 404 -5.02 26.84 17.82
C ASP A 404 -3.77 25.93 17.98
N TYR A 405 -2.72 26.41 18.67
CA TYR A 405 -1.46 25.70 18.95
C TYR A 405 -1.39 25.20 20.40
N TYR A 406 -2.53 24.93 21.03
CA TYR A 406 -2.54 24.38 22.38
C TYR A 406 -2.28 22.88 22.34
N CYS A 407 -1.23 22.43 23.02
CA CYS A 407 -0.76 21.04 23.03
C CYS A 407 -1.24 20.25 24.26
N GLY A 408 -2.26 20.72 24.98
CA GLY A 408 -2.66 20.09 26.24
C GLY A 408 -1.76 20.46 27.42
N ALA A 409 -2.16 20.08 28.63
CA ALA A 409 -1.39 20.33 29.84
C ALA A 409 -0.26 19.29 29.96
N CYS A 410 0.90 19.72 30.46
CA CYS A 410 2.08 18.86 30.55
C CYS A 410 1.95 17.86 31.71
N GLY A 411 2.70 16.76 31.67
CA GLY A 411 2.82 15.83 32.79
C GLY A 411 3.09 16.54 34.12
N GLY A 412 2.25 16.28 35.12
CA GLY A 412 2.29 16.91 36.45
C GLY A 412 1.44 18.18 36.61
N ASP A 413 0.84 18.70 35.55
CA ASP A 413 -0.12 19.82 35.64
C ASP A 413 -1.50 19.35 36.13
N GLU A 414 -2.32 20.29 36.63
CA GLU A 414 -3.68 19.98 37.10
C GLU A 414 -4.64 19.78 35.92
N CYS A 415 -5.46 18.73 35.99
CA CYS A 415 -6.49 18.42 35.00
C CYS A 415 -7.81 17.98 35.66
N SER A 416 -8.88 18.01 34.89
CA SER A 416 -10.21 17.51 35.26
C SER A 416 -10.75 16.45 34.31
N LEU A 417 -10.24 16.42 33.08
CA LEU A 417 -10.59 15.50 32.00
C LEU A 417 -9.30 15.06 31.32
N ASP A 418 -9.34 13.85 30.78
CA ASP A 418 -8.30 13.20 29.96
C ASP A 418 -7.88 14.11 28.78
N SER A 419 -8.88 14.65 28.07
CA SER A 419 -8.72 15.61 26.98
C SER A 419 -8.06 16.97 27.34
N GLU A 420 -7.83 17.27 28.62
CA GLU A 420 -7.06 18.46 29.03
C GLU A 420 -5.55 18.23 28.99
N CYS A 421 -5.11 16.98 29.05
CA CYS A 421 -3.71 16.58 29.09
C CYS A 421 -3.13 16.39 27.70
N ALA A 422 -1.83 16.68 27.54
CA ALA A 422 -1.10 16.44 26.31
C ALA A 422 -1.07 14.94 25.98
N SER A 423 -0.84 14.12 27.01
CA SER A 423 -0.85 12.66 26.95
C SER A 423 -2.25 12.04 26.84
N GLY A 424 -3.33 12.82 26.84
CA GLY A 424 -4.68 12.26 26.92
C GLY A 424 -5.05 11.66 28.29
N HIS A 425 -4.17 11.58 29.30
CA HIS A 425 -4.49 10.90 30.57
C HIS A 425 -4.46 11.80 31.80
N CYS A 426 -5.59 11.86 32.51
CA CYS A 426 -5.79 12.63 33.74
C CYS A 426 -6.06 11.72 34.95
N GLU A 427 -5.02 11.40 35.70
CA GLU A 427 -5.13 10.57 36.90
C GLU A 427 -5.14 11.39 38.20
N ASP A 428 -6.15 11.16 39.05
CA ASP A 428 -6.31 11.84 40.34
C ASP A 428 -6.22 13.40 40.24
N GLY A 429 -6.62 13.94 39.08
CA GLY A 429 -6.61 15.37 38.77
C GLY A 429 -5.24 15.93 38.39
N THR A 430 -4.31 15.07 37.98
CA THR A 430 -2.98 15.44 37.49
C THR A 430 -2.73 14.75 36.15
N CYS A 431 -2.19 15.48 35.17
CA CYS A 431 -1.80 14.87 33.90
C CYS A 431 -0.65 13.89 34.12
N VAL A 432 -0.78 12.69 33.58
CA VAL A 432 0.24 11.64 33.65
C VAL A 432 0.58 11.18 32.24
N ASN A 433 1.84 10.85 32.01
CA ASN A 433 2.26 10.21 30.77
C ASN A 433 2.23 8.72 31.03
N VAL A 434 1.45 7.97 30.26
CA VAL A 434 1.40 6.51 30.30
C VAL A 434 2.07 5.99 29.03
N PRO A 435 2.85 4.91 29.10
CA PRO A 435 3.46 4.31 27.92
C PRO A 435 2.37 3.80 26.96
N GLU A 436 2.56 3.99 25.66
CA GLU A 436 1.68 3.47 24.61
C GLU A 436 2.53 2.78 23.54
N ILE A 437 2.09 1.63 23.01
CA ILE A 437 2.76 0.93 21.91
C ILE A 437 1.93 1.13 20.64
N ASP A 438 2.53 1.78 19.63
CA ASP A 438 1.85 2.02 18.34
C ASP A 438 2.08 0.88 17.36
N SER A 439 3.28 0.29 17.35
CA SER A 439 3.62 -0.76 16.39
C SER A 439 4.81 -1.62 16.77
N ILE A 440 4.83 -2.84 16.25
CA ILE A 440 5.95 -3.77 16.32
C ILE A 440 6.41 -4.15 14.91
N SER A 441 7.68 -3.90 14.59
CA SER A 441 8.23 -4.12 13.27
C SER A 441 9.60 -4.80 13.29
N PRO A 442 9.77 -5.99 12.66
CA PRO A 442 8.70 -6.82 12.10
C PRO A 442 7.79 -7.39 13.19
N GLY A 443 6.54 -7.72 12.85
CA GLY A 443 5.59 -8.41 13.74
C GLY A 443 5.87 -9.90 13.92
N ASP A 444 6.96 -10.40 13.34
CA ASP A 444 7.36 -11.81 13.40
C ASP A 444 8.89 -11.96 13.40
N GLY A 445 9.38 -13.14 13.82
CA GLY A 445 10.76 -13.51 13.55
C GLY A 445 11.35 -14.61 14.43
N ALA A 446 12.51 -15.11 13.99
CA ALA A 446 13.28 -16.10 14.73
C ALA A 446 14.01 -15.50 15.95
N PRO A 447 14.26 -16.32 17.00
CA PRO A 447 15.14 -15.94 18.10
C PRO A 447 16.49 -15.41 17.62
N GLY A 448 16.86 -14.22 18.05
CA GLY A 448 18.08 -13.52 17.62
C GLY A 448 17.84 -12.38 16.62
N ASN A 449 16.67 -12.31 15.99
CA ASN A 449 16.26 -11.16 15.18
C ASN A 449 16.10 -9.92 16.07
N LEU A 450 16.30 -8.74 15.47
CA LEU A 450 15.94 -7.47 16.10
C LEU A 450 14.55 -7.06 15.64
N ILE A 451 13.77 -6.54 16.59
CA ILE A 451 12.46 -5.93 16.35
C ILE A 451 12.48 -4.52 16.93
N THR A 452 11.78 -3.60 16.27
CA THR A 452 11.55 -2.25 16.74
C THR A 452 10.12 -2.17 17.29
N ILE A 453 10.00 -1.74 18.53
CA ILE A 453 8.74 -1.36 19.18
C ILE A 453 8.70 0.17 19.11
N SER A 454 7.70 0.73 18.43
CA SER A 454 7.49 2.18 18.32
C SER A 454 6.28 2.54 19.16
N GLY A 455 6.29 3.71 19.78
CA GLY A 455 5.25 4.14 20.69
C GLY A 455 5.55 5.50 21.30
N SER A 456 5.02 5.77 22.48
CA SER A 456 5.28 7.01 23.22
C SER A 456 5.42 6.77 24.73
N SER A 457 6.02 7.74 25.42
CA SER A 457 6.10 7.79 26.89
C SER A 457 6.81 6.58 27.54
N PHE A 458 7.72 5.91 26.83
CA PHE A 458 8.54 4.84 27.40
C PHE A 458 9.59 5.33 28.40
N GLY A 459 9.93 6.63 28.33
CA GLY A 459 10.93 7.33 29.12
C GLY A 459 12.37 7.07 28.67
N ASP A 460 13.29 8.01 28.92
CA ASP A 460 14.72 7.88 28.59
C ASP A 460 15.50 6.87 29.45
N THR A 461 14.86 6.23 30.42
CA THR A 461 15.50 5.28 31.34
C THR A 461 14.99 3.88 31.05
N GLY A 462 15.91 3.01 30.65
CA GLY A 462 15.58 1.64 30.25
C GLY A 462 14.72 0.87 31.25
N GLY A 463 13.60 0.36 30.74
CA GLY A 463 12.70 -0.58 31.41
C GLY A 463 12.93 -2.03 30.98
N THR A 464 11.83 -2.80 30.91
CA THR A 464 11.83 -4.23 30.53
C THR A 464 10.79 -4.48 29.45
N VAL A 465 11.10 -5.36 28.49
CA VAL A 465 10.13 -5.87 27.52
C VAL A 465 9.91 -7.35 27.78
N THR A 466 8.67 -7.84 27.70
CA THR A 466 8.33 -9.24 27.96
C THR A 466 7.56 -9.81 26.79
N PHE A 467 8.04 -10.93 26.24
CA PHE A 467 7.27 -11.77 25.32
C PHE A 467 6.39 -12.67 26.18
N LEU A 468 5.08 -12.48 26.14
CA LEU A 468 4.16 -13.09 27.11
C LEU A 468 3.78 -14.54 26.74
N GLY A 469 3.68 -14.83 25.44
CA GLY A 469 3.15 -16.09 24.94
C GLY A 469 1.64 -16.24 25.21
N THR A 470 1.07 -17.38 24.83
CA THR A 470 -0.37 -17.67 24.96
C THR A 470 -0.75 -18.49 26.21
N GLU A 471 0.22 -19.13 26.88
CA GLU A 471 0.00 -19.87 28.13
C GLU A 471 0.83 -19.31 29.29
N GLY A 472 0.26 -19.32 30.49
CA GLY A 472 0.96 -18.87 31.69
C GLY A 472 2.23 -19.68 31.96
N GLY A 473 3.38 -19.00 32.01
CA GLY A 473 4.71 -19.59 32.17
C GLY A 473 5.58 -19.58 30.91
N ASP A 474 5.07 -19.07 29.80
CA ASP A 474 5.82 -18.83 28.56
C ASP A 474 6.51 -17.46 28.55
N GLU A 475 6.36 -16.67 29.62
CA GLU A 475 6.88 -15.31 29.67
C GLU A 475 8.42 -15.26 29.61
N VAL A 476 8.96 -14.48 28.67
CA VAL A 476 10.41 -14.26 28.52
C VAL A 476 10.73 -12.76 28.51
N GLU A 477 11.37 -12.30 29.60
CA GLU A 477 11.85 -10.92 29.74
C GLU A 477 13.14 -10.67 28.94
N VAL A 478 13.20 -9.53 28.28
CA VAL A 478 14.37 -8.98 27.58
C VAL A 478 14.59 -7.52 27.94
N SER A 479 15.84 -7.08 27.87
CA SER A 479 16.21 -5.67 27.95
C SER A 479 16.40 -5.11 26.55
N ALA A 480 16.30 -3.78 26.41
CA ALA A 480 16.74 -3.08 25.21
C ALA A 480 18.11 -3.56 24.71
N TYR A 481 18.19 -3.73 23.40
CA TYR A 481 19.38 -4.18 22.71
C TYR A 481 20.53 -3.20 22.97
N GLN A 482 21.75 -3.74 23.09
CA GLN A 482 22.93 -2.94 23.30
C GLN A 482 23.67 -2.80 21.98
N CYS A 483 23.58 -1.62 21.37
CA CYS A 483 24.15 -1.31 20.07
C CYS A 483 25.26 -0.28 20.26
N ASN A 484 26.46 -0.55 19.75
CA ASN A 484 27.59 0.39 19.87
C ASN A 484 27.87 0.90 21.30
N GLU A 485 27.73 0.03 22.31
CA GLU A 485 27.85 0.35 23.75
C GLU A 485 26.72 1.25 24.32
N GLU A 486 25.65 1.47 23.58
CA GLU A 486 24.48 2.27 23.98
C GLU A 486 23.20 1.43 24.00
N SER A 487 22.30 1.76 24.94
CA SER A 487 21.00 1.09 25.06
C SER A 487 20.05 1.63 24.02
N GLN A 488 19.40 0.76 23.26
CA GLN A 488 18.38 1.15 22.27
C GLN A 488 17.02 1.24 22.96
N TRP A 489 16.93 2.20 23.89
CA TRP A 489 15.71 2.56 24.61
C TRP A 489 15.63 4.08 24.60
N GLU A 490 14.63 4.57 23.91
CA GLU A 490 14.25 5.97 23.75
C GLU A 490 12.80 6.12 24.19
N ASP A 491 12.31 7.35 24.32
CA ASP A 491 10.95 7.63 24.79
C ASP A 491 9.87 7.13 23.81
N ASP A 492 10.22 7.09 22.52
CA ASP A 492 9.38 6.77 21.36
C ASP A 492 9.75 5.43 20.69
N GLN A 493 10.91 4.85 21.03
CA GLN A 493 11.45 3.69 20.33
C GLN A 493 12.22 2.75 21.26
N ILE A 494 11.92 1.45 21.17
CA ILE A 494 12.68 0.40 21.85
C ILE A 494 13.07 -0.67 20.82
N ILE A 495 14.37 -0.96 20.72
CA ILE A 495 14.86 -2.08 19.91
C ILE A 495 15.23 -3.22 20.83
N VAL A 496 14.61 -4.39 20.64
CA VAL A 496 14.92 -5.60 21.40
C VAL A 496 15.33 -6.75 20.48
N GLN A 497 16.02 -7.72 21.05
CA GLN A 497 16.32 -8.98 20.36
C GLN A 497 15.33 -10.05 20.80
N VAL A 498 14.68 -10.72 19.83
CA VAL A 498 13.75 -11.82 20.09
C VAL A 498 14.47 -12.90 20.92
N PRO A 499 13.98 -13.23 22.14
CA PRO A 499 14.70 -14.10 23.03
C PRO A 499 14.57 -15.58 22.65
N THR A 500 15.53 -16.38 23.09
CA THR A 500 15.41 -17.83 22.99
C THR A 500 14.22 -18.31 23.84
N ASN A 501 13.42 -19.21 23.27
CA ASN A 501 12.18 -19.75 23.84
C ASN A 501 11.02 -18.75 23.93
N ALA A 502 11.09 -17.61 23.23
CA ALA A 502 9.86 -16.91 22.88
C ALA A 502 8.93 -17.88 22.15
N VAL A 503 7.63 -17.70 22.36
CA VAL A 503 6.55 -18.37 21.63
C VAL A 503 5.58 -17.28 21.18
N ASP A 504 4.71 -17.63 20.24
CA ASP A 504 3.72 -16.72 19.69
C ASP A 504 2.87 -16.10 20.80
N GLY A 505 2.66 -14.79 20.71
CA GLY A 505 1.79 -14.08 21.64
C GLY A 505 2.11 -12.60 21.81
N PRO A 506 1.42 -11.95 22.76
CA PRO A 506 1.53 -10.52 23.00
C PRO A 506 2.91 -10.09 23.54
N ILE A 507 3.22 -8.81 23.35
CA ILE A 507 4.41 -8.16 23.90
C ILE A 507 3.99 -7.11 24.93
N GLN A 508 4.69 -7.08 26.07
CA GLN A 508 4.50 -6.09 27.12
C GLN A 508 5.74 -5.21 27.27
N VAL A 509 5.56 -3.90 27.40
CA VAL A 509 6.57 -2.94 27.83
C VAL A 509 6.32 -2.55 29.29
N GLU A 510 7.34 -2.56 30.13
CA GLU A 510 7.31 -2.00 31.50
C GLU A 510 8.37 -0.90 31.59
N THR A 511 7.96 0.34 31.87
CA THR A 511 8.86 1.49 32.00
C THR A 511 9.67 1.43 33.30
N SER A 512 10.69 2.29 33.41
CA SER A 512 11.50 2.35 34.65
C SER A 512 10.75 2.82 35.90
N ASP A 513 9.62 3.51 35.71
CA ASP A 513 8.72 3.97 36.78
C ASP A 513 7.70 2.89 37.19
N GLY A 514 7.59 1.81 36.41
CA GLY A 514 6.77 0.63 36.69
C GLY A 514 5.40 0.64 36.04
N ASP A 515 5.16 1.56 35.10
CA ASP A 515 3.97 1.59 34.26
C ASP A 515 4.12 0.55 33.15
N THR A 516 3.02 -0.10 32.78
CA THR A 516 3.02 -1.24 31.86
C THR A 516 2.02 -1.03 30.73
N GLU A 517 2.41 -1.45 29.54
CA GLU A 517 1.61 -1.42 28.32
C GLU A 517 1.71 -2.75 27.58
N ARG A 518 0.62 -3.23 26.97
CA ARG A 518 0.58 -4.54 26.28
C ARG A 518 -0.13 -4.41 24.94
N THR A 519 0.42 -5.09 23.94
CA THR A 519 -0.19 -5.17 22.60
C THR A 519 -1.60 -5.79 22.56
N ASP A 520 -2.04 -6.45 23.64
CA ASP A 520 -3.31 -7.18 23.76
C ASP A 520 -4.21 -6.68 24.91
N ASP A 521 -3.96 -5.48 25.45
CA ASP A 521 -4.84 -4.91 26.48
C ASP A 521 -5.93 -4.01 25.88
N ASP A 522 -6.75 -3.45 26.77
CA ASP A 522 -7.92 -2.63 26.41
C ASP A 522 -7.54 -1.14 26.28
N THR A 523 -6.26 -0.81 26.10
CA THR A 523 -5.74 0.57 26.01
C THR A 523 -4.86 0.77 24.78
N GLY A 524 -5.07 1.86 24.05
CA GLY A 524 -4.32 2.16 22.84
C GLY A 524 -4.64 1.23 21.66
N THR A 525 -3.71 1.14 20.70
CA THR A 525 -3.91 0.35 19.47
C THR A 525 -3.67 -1.14 19.72
N SER A 526 -4.69 -1.99 19.52
CA SER A 526 -4.50 -3.44 19.61
C SER A 526 -3.65 -3.94 18.44
N ILE A 527 -2.50 -4.53 18.77
CA ILE A 527 -1.48 -5.01 17.83
C ILE A 527 -1.48 -6.53 17.82
N ALA A 528 -1.47 -7.11 16.62
CA ALA A 528 -1.45 -8.57 16.45
C ALA A 528 -0.30 -9.23 17.23
N ASP A 529 -0.58 -10.44 17.75
CA ASP A 529 0.40 -11.27 18.43
C ASP A 529 1.69 -11.42 17.62
N PHE A 530 2.83 -11.33 18.30
CA PHE A 530 4.12 -11.52 17.67
C PHE A 530 4.29 -12.99 17.26
N ASP A 531 4.53 -13.26 15.97
CA ASP A 531 4.72 -14.61 15.44
C ASP A 531 6.18 -15.08 15.57
N VAL A 532 6.44 -16.09 16.39
CA VAL A 532 7.77 -16.65 16.58
C VAL A 532 8.00 -17.78 15.59
N ASN A 533 8.73 -17.47 14.53
CA ASN A 533 8.97 -18.40 13.44
C ASN A 533 10.46 -18.76 13.27
N ALA A 534 10.81 -19.34 12.12
CA ALA A 534 12.17 -19.78 11.80
C ALA A 534 12.90 -18.84 10.82
N ILE A 535 12.34 -17.66 10.53
CA ILE A 535 12.94 -16.70 9.59
C ILE A 535 13.98 -15.85 10.33
N GLU A 536 15.26 -16.13 10.07
CA GLU A 536 16.38 -15.31 10.52
C GLU A 536 16.55 -14.08 9.60
N ARG A 537 16.79 -12.90 10.19
CA ARG A 537 16.89 -11.61 9.49
C ARG A 537 18.17 -10.87 9.88
N PRO A 538 18.71 -10.00 9.01
CA PRO A 538 19.62 -8.97 9.49
C PRO A 538 18.86 -8.04 10.44
N GLY A 539 19.53 -7.46 11.43
CA GLY A 539 18.92 -6.51 12.35
C GLY A 539 19.65 -5.17 12.34
N LEU A 540 18.92 -4.07 12.26
CA LEU A 540 19.44 -2.71 12.43
C LEU A 540 19.22 -2.26 13.87
N CYS A 541 20.21 -1.59 14.45
CA CYS A 541 20.05 -1.02 15.78
C CYS A 541 20.34 0.48 15.84
N ALA A 542 21.43 0.97 15.25
CA ALA A 542 21.76 2.40 15.34
C ALA A 542 22.34 2.95 14.04
N LEU A 543 22.17 4.26 13.84
CA LEU A 543 22.80 5.05 12.79
C LEU A 543 23.63 6.17 13.43
N ASP A 544 24.86 6.38 12.95
CA ASP A 544 25.75 7.45 13.41
C ASP A 544 26.38 8.19 12.21
N PRO A 545 26.00 9.46 11.95
CA PRO A 545 24.90 10.17 12.60
C PRO A 545 23.51 9.61 12.21
N ASP A 546 22.49 9.90 13.00
CA ASP A 546 21.06 9.64 12.71
C ASP A 546 20.45 10.69 11.75
N SER A 547 21.19 11.76 11.48
CA SER A 547 20.79 12.88 10.64
C SER A 547 21.98 13.46 9.87
N ASP A 548 21.85 13.66 8.56
CA ASP A 548 22.90 14.30 7.74
C ASP A 548 22.37 14.81 6.38
N THR A 549 23.26 15.29 5.53
CA THR A 549 22.99 15.78 4.18
C THR A 549 23.36 14.74 3.11
N THR A 550 22.75 14.85 1.93
CA THR A 550 23.06 13.99 0.78
C THR A 550 24.57 13.95 0.47
N GLY A 551 25.08 12.74 0.24
CA GLY A 551 26.45 12.50 -0.19
C GLY A 551 27.46 12.38 0.94
N GLU A 552 27.05 12.56 2.20
CA GLU A 552 27.87 12.30 3.37
C GLU A 552 27.79 10.81 3.79
N PRO A 553 28.87 10.26 4.39
CA PRO A 553 28.88 8.89 4.87
C PRO A 553 28.21 8.77 6.24
N VAL A 554 27.36 7.75 6.41
CA VAL A 554 26.75 7.33 7.68
C VAL A 554 27.23 5.93 8.06
N SER A 555 27.49 5.71 9.35
CA SER A 555 27.76 4.39 9.92
C SER A 555 26.46 3.75 10.38
N ILE A 556 26.30 2.47 10.08
CA ILE A 556 25.11 1.68 10.36
C ILE A 556 25.52 0.49 11.21
N TYR A 557 24.88 0.32 12.36
CA TYR A 557 25.17 -0.73 13.34
C TYR A 557 24.02 -1.72 13.44
N GLY A 558 24.36 -2.98 13.70
CA GLY A 558 23.36 -4.05 13.77
C GLY A 558 23.96 -5.43 13.97
N ASN A 559 23.24 -6.45 13.54
CA ASN A 559 23.70 -7.84 13.54
C ASN A 559 23.30 -8.56 12.26
N SER A 560 24.01 -9.67 11.99
CA SER A 560 23.68 -10.59 10.89
C SER A 560 23.71 -9.95 9.49
N PHE A 561 24.54 -8.92 9.29
CA PHE A 561 24.76 -8.32 7.96
C PHE A 561 25.58 -9.21 7.02
N GLY A 562 26.29 -10.20 7.57
CA GLY A 562 27.25 -11.02 6.85
C GLY A 562 28.64 -10.39 6.79
N ALA A 563 29.67 -11.23 6.73
CA ALA A 563 31.07 -10.80 6.76
C ALA A 563 31.53 -9.99 5.53
N SER A 564 30.74 -9.95 4.46
CA SER A 564 30.98 -9.16 3.25
C SER A 564 29.65 -8.82 2.57
N GLN A 565 29.62 -7.71 1.83
CA GLN A 565 28.40 -7.22 1.17
C GLN A 565 27.73 -8.25 0.25
N GLY A 566 28.49 -8.88 -0.65
CA GLY A 566 27.91 -9.78 -1.66
C GLY A 566 26.82 -9.08 -2.49
N SER A 567 25.61 -9.64 -2.55
CA SER A 567 24.43 -9.00 -3.18
C SER A 567 23.50 -8.26 -2.21
N SER A 568 23.91 -8.13 -0.95
CA SER A 568 23.19 -7.42 0.09
C SER A 568 23.12 -5.92 -0.20
N THR A 569 22.02 -5.29 0.20
CA THR A 569 21.66 -3.91 -0.14
C THR A 569 21.14 -3.14 1.06
N PHE A 570 21.36 -1.83 1.07
CA PHE A 570 20.85 -0.91 2.10
C PHE A 570 19.99 0.19 1.46
N TYR A 571 18.82 0.44 2.06
CA TYR A 571 17.84 1.39 1.56
C TYR A 571 17.48 2.46 2.59
N PHE A 572 17.28 3.67 2.09
CA PHE A 572 16.55 4.77 2.73
C PHE A 572 15.14 4.77 2.15
N THR A 573 14.23 4.06 2.81
CA THR A 573 12.86 3.77 2.37
C THR A 573 12.89 3.08 1.00
N ASN A 574 12.74 3.83 -0.08
CA ASN A 574 12.77 3.33 -1.46
C ASN A 574 14.03 3.73 -2.24
N TYR A 575 14.98 4.42 -1.61
CA TYR A 575 16.23 4.86 -2.23
C TYR A 575 17.40 3.99 -1.78
N GLU A 576 17.98 3.21 -2.69
CA GLU A 576 19.24 2.52 -2.38
C GLU A 576 20.34 3.55 -2.09
N THR A 577 21.24 3.23 -1.16
CA THR A 577 22.42 4.03 -0.90
C THR A 577 23.22 4.34 -2.17
N SER A 578 23.86 5.51 -2.21
CA SER A 578 24.66 5.91 -3.38
C SER A 578 25.95 5.10 -3.54
N SER A 579 26.54 4.64 -2.43
CA SER A 579 27.71 3.76 -2.42
C SER A 579 27.98 3.18 -1.03
N TYR A 580 28.62 2.01 -1.01
CA TYR A 580 29.11 1.35 0.21
C TYR A 580 30.58 1.71 0.44
N VAL A 581 30.90 2.23 1.62
CA VAL A 581 32.25 2.59 2.07
C VAL A 581 32.94 1.38 2.72
N SER A 582 32.21 0.67 3.58
CA SER A 582 32.65 -0.57 4.23
C SER A 582 31.47 -1.47 4.56
N TRP A 583 31.74 -2.77 4.71
CA TRP A 583 30.77 -3.78 5.13
C TRP A 583 31.44 -4.77 6.06
N ALA A 584 30.76 -5.09 7.16
CA ALA A 584 31.05 -6.15 8.11
C ALA A 584 29.74 -6.65 8.71
N ASP A 585 29.83 -7.73 9.49
CA ASP A 585 28.67 -8.46 10.02
C ASP A 585 27.79 -7.66 10.99
N GLU A 586 28.40 -6.69 11.69
CA GLU A 586 27.74 -5.86 12.72
C GLU A 586 27.84 -4.35 12.42
N GLU A 587 28.52 -3.98 11.33
CA GLU A 587 28.77 -2.59 10.96
C GLU A 587 28.93 -2.43 9.45
N LEU A 588 28.19 -1.51 8.84
CA LEU A 588 28.41 -1.08 7.47
C LEU A 588 28.45 0.44 7.40
N SER A 589 29.12 0.99 6.40
CA SER A 589 29.14 2.45 6.17
C SER A 589 28.71 2.73 4.74
N VAL A 590 27.75 3.63 4.61
CA VAL A 590 27.05 3.93 3.36
C VAL A 590 26.98 5.43 3.13
N VAL A 591 26.80 5.85 1.88
CA VAL A 591 26.72 7.27 1.54
C VAL A 591 25.29 7.66 1.22
N VAL A 592 24.75 8.65 1.95
CA VAL A 592 23.36 9.10 1.84
C VAL A 592 23.02 9.43 0.38
N PRO A 593 21.94 8.85 -0.20
CA PRO A 593 21.56 9.09 -1.59
C PRO A 593 21.08 10.52 -1.81
N ASN A 594 20.95 10.91 -3.09
CA ASN A 594 20.40 12.23 -3.43
C ASN A 594 18.89 12.21 -3.36
N VAL A 595 18.37 12.67 -2.22
CA VAL A 595 16.96 12.65 -1.84
C VAL A 595 16.58 14.02 -1.25
N ASN A 596 15.28 14.27 -1.08
CA ASN A 596 14.79 15.52 -0.47
C ASN A 596 15.03 15.51 1.04
N SER A 597 14.94 16.68 1.68
CA SER A 597 14.91 16.75 3.13
C SER A 597 13.67 16.04 3.68
N GLY A 598 13.80 15.34 4.79
CA GLY A 598 12.74 14.56 5.43
C GLY A 598 13.28 13.34 6.16
N THR A 599 12.40 12.65 6.89
CA THR A 599 12.71 11.42 7.62
C THR A 599 12.50 10.20 6.72
N TYR A 600 13.44 9.27 6.74
CA TYR A 600 13.44 8.04 5.94
C TYR A 600 13.61 6.83 6.85
N ARG A 601 12.71 5.85 6.71
CA ARG A 601 12.86 4.53 7.35
C ARG A 601 13.96 3.76 6.65
N THR A 602 14.99 3.31 7.36
CA THR A 602 16.11 2.57 6.78
C THR A 602 15.99 1.07 6.98
N SER A 603 16.53 0.30 6.04
CA SER A 603 16.51 -1.17 6.09
C SER A 603 17.71 -1.77 5.36
N VAL A 604 18.24 -2.86 5.91
CA VAL A 604 19.23 -3.69 5.23
C VAL A 604 18.57 -4.99 4.79
N TYR A 605 18.89 -5.42 3.58
CA TYR A 605 18.47 -6.69 3.03
C TYR A 605 19.72 -7.52 2.79
N THR A 606 19.79 -8.67 3.45
CA THR A 606 20.89 -9.62 3.28
C THR A 606 20.41 -10.86 2.54
N GLY A 607 21.35 -11.50 1.85
CA GLY A 607 21.09 -12.64 0.99
C GLY A 607 22.00 -12.60 -0.21
N ASP A 608 22.87 -13.61 -0.31
CA ASP A 608 23.65 -13.84 -1.51
C ASP A 608 22.83 -14.68 -2.48
N TYR A 609 22.66 -14.19 -3.70
CA TYR A 609 22.32 -15.10 -4.79
C TYR A 609 23.53 -15.97 -5.05
N VAL A 610 23.35 -17.27 -4.99
CA VAL A 610 24.36 -18.27 -5.31
C VAL A 610 23.89 -19.10 -6.49
N CYS A 611 24.83 -19.61 -7.24
CA CYS A 611 24.54 -20.59 -8.27
C CYS A 611 24.15 -21.91 -7.62
N LEU A 612 22.96 -22.37 -7.95
CA LEU A 612 22.45 -23.69 -7.57
C LEU A 612 22.57 -24.61 -8.77
N ASP A 613 22.96 -25.87 -8.53
CA ASP A 613 22.86 -26.90 -9.57
C ASP A 613 21.41 -27.37 -9.75
N VAL A 614 21.18 -28.23 -10.75
CA VAL A 614 19.86 -28.83 -11.03
C VAL A 614 19.30 -29.70 -9.90
N LEU A 615 20.01 -29.85 -8.78
CA LEU A 615 19.58 -30.55 -7.57
C LEU A 615 19.39 -29.59 -6.38
N GLY A 616 19.53 -28.27 -6.59
CA GLY A 616 19.45 -27.25 -5.55
C GLY A 616 20.68 -27.17 -4.65
N GLU A 617 21.79 -27.83 -5.00
CA GLU A 617 23.02 -27.75 -4.20
C GLU A 617 23.83 -26.51 -4.57
N GLU A 618 24.26 -25.74 -3.56
CA GLU A 618 25.14 -24.59 -3.74
C GLU A 618 26.45 -25.01 -4.43
N THR A 619 26.75 -24.41 -5.58
CA THR A 619 28.04 -24.61 -6.26
C THR A 619 29.12 -23.67 -5.73
N GLY A 620 28.73 -22.70 -4.90
CA GLY A 620 29.60 -21.79 -4.15
C GLY A 620 30.01 -20.52 -4.88
N ASP A 621 29.42 -20.25 -6.05
CA ASP A 621 29.62 -19.01 -6.81
C ASP A 621 28.46 -18.03 -6.56
N THR A 622 28.75 -16.77 -6.23
CA THR A 622 27.75 -15.71 -6.11
C THR A 622 27.34 -15.20 -7.49
N CYS A 623 26.06 -14.92 -7.70
CA CYS A 623 25.51 -14.50 -8.98
C CYS A 623 24.62 -13.26 -8.82
N SER A 624 24.21 -12.64 -9.92
CA SER A 624 23.21 -11.55 -9.93
C SER A 624 22.09 -11.83 -10.94
N THR A 625 22.35 -12.69 -11.90
CA THR A 625 21.43 -13.24 -12.89
C THR A 625 21.86 -14.67 -13.23
N ASP A 626 20.99 -15.48 -13.84
CA ASP A 626 21.34 -16.83 -14.32
C ASP A 626 22.55 -16.84 -15.27
N ASP A 627 22.80 -15.74 -15.98
CA ASP A 627 23.95 -15.59 -16.89
C ASP A 627 25.30 -15.58 -16.14
N ASP A 628 25.30 -15.36 -14.82
CA ASP A 628 26.48 -15.43 -13.97
C ASP A 628 26.81 -16.86 -13.51
N CYS A 629 25.87 -17.80 -13.68
CA CYS A 629 26.00 -19.21 -13.34
C CYS A 629 26.42 -20.08 -14.53
N ASP A 630 26.91 -21.30 -14.29
CA ASP A 630 27.36 -22.17 -15.38
C ASP A 630 26.17 -22.71 -16.19
N THR A 631 25.82 -21.97 -17.24
CA THR A 631 24.78 -22.33 -18.21
C THR A 631 25.07 -23.64 -18.98
N GLU A 632 26.28 -24.21 -18.92
CA GLU A 632 26.54 -25.57 -19.47
C GLU A 632 26.13 -26.69 -18.49
N SER A 633 25.96 -26.39 -17.21
CA SER A 633 25.46 -27.29 -16.16
C SER A 633 23.99 -27.09 -15.79
N ASP A 634 23.28 -26.19 -16.48
CA ASP A 634 21.91 -25.77 -16.16
C ASP A 634 21.79 -25.19 -14.73
N GLU A 635 22.81 -24.45 -14.27
CA GLU A 635 22.76 -23.75 -12.98
C GLU A 635 21.88 -22.50 -13.03
N THR A 636 21.15 -22.23 -11.96
CA THR A 636 20.29 -21.04 -11.81
C THR A 636 20.77 -20.17 -10.65
N CYS A 637 20.50 -18.87 -10.75
CA CYS A 637 20.90 -17.90 -9.77
C CYS A 637 19.76 -17.68 -8.75
N ALA A 638 19.93 -18.18 -7.53
CA ALA A 638 18.90 -18.12 -6.49
C ALA A 638 19.50 -17.90 -5.10
N THR A 639 18.71 -17.41 -4.16
CA THR A 639 19.13 -17.22 -2.76
C THR A 639 19.13 -18.54 -2.00
N SER A 640 20.16 -18.84 -1.22
CA SER A 640 20.30 -20.12 -0.52
C SER A 640 19.69 -20.14 0.89
N TRP A 641 18.38 -20.35 1.02
CA TRP A 641 17.74 -20.49 2.33
C TRP A 641 16.72 -21.64 2.36
N CYS A 642 16.83 -22.48 3.40
CA CYS A 642 15.83 -23.47 3.83
C CYS A 642 15.94 -23.71 5.35
N SER A 643 14.82 -23.60 6.06
CA SER A 643 14.61 -24.16 7.40
C SER A 643 13.89 -25.52 7.26
N GLU A 644 14.19 -26.49 8.13
CA GLU A 644 13.83 -27.91 8.01
C GLU A 644 12.31 -28.25 8.09
N THR A 645 11.41 -27.28 8.01
CA THR A 645 9.94 -27.50 8.13
C THR A 645 9.11 -27.17 6.89
N LEU A 646 9.67 -26.67 5.79
CA LEU A 646 8.91 -26.41 4.56
C LEU A 646 9.70 -26.91 3.34
N SER A 647 9.03 -27.63 2.44
CA SER A 647 9.62 -28.31 1.29
C SER A 647 10.20 -27.36 0.26
N TYR A 648 11.37 -27.71 -0.27
CA TYR A 648 12.06 -27.08 -1.40
C TYR A 648 11.20 -27.06 -2.67
N CYS A 649 11.29 -25.98 -3.45
CA CYS A 649 10.67 -25.88 -4.77
C CYS A 649 11.63 -25.22 -5.78
N ASP A 650 11.76 -25.79 -6.98
CA ASP A 650 12.47 -25.18 -8.13
C ASP A 650 11.50 -24.41 -9.03
N ASP A 651 10.23 -24.84 -9.07
CA ASP A 651 9.09 -24.18 -9.70
C ASP A 651 7.78 -24.49 -8.96
N ASP A 652 6.66 -23.87 -9.36
CA ASP A 652 5.34 -24.04 -8.73
C ASP A 652 4.87 -25.52 -8.70
N ASP A 653 5.42 -26.39 -9.57
CA ASP A 653 5.03 -27.80 -9.63
C ASP A 653 5.65 -28.64 -8.47
N ASP A 654 6.62 -28.09 -7.74
CA ASP A 654 7.25 -28.75 -6.57
C ASP A 654 6.50 -28.48 -5.25
N CYS A 655 5.58 -27.53 -5.22
CA CYS A 655 4.77 -27.13 -4.06
C CYS A 655 3.60 -28.08 -3.74
N GLY A 656 3.71 -29.35 -4.10
CA GLY A 656 2.63 -30.34 -3.95
C GLY A 656 1.51 -30.22 -5.00
N ASP A 657 0.66 -31.24 -5.10
CA ASP A 657 -0.45 -31.29 -6.07
C ASP A 657 -1.55 -30.23 -5.83
N ASP A 658 -1.39 -29.42 -4.77
CA ASP A 658 -2.39 -28.49 -4.24
C ASP A 658 -2.17 -27.03 -4.70
N GLY A 659 -1.12 -26.76 -5.49
CA GLY A 659 -1.00 -25.54 -6.30
C GLY A 659 -0.30 -24.34 -5.65
N GLY A 660 0.68 -24.54 -4.78
CA GLY A 660 1.51 -23.45 -4.23
C GLY A 660 2.47 -22.84 -5.27
N SER A 661 2.90 -21.60 -5.04
CA SER A 661 3.86 -20.90 -5.91
C SER A 661 5.23 -20.76 -5.23
N CYS A 662 6.31 -20.92 -6.01
CA CYS A 662 7.69 -20.89 -5.52
C CYS A 662 8.38 -19.56 -5.83
N GLU A 663 8.82 -18.79 -4.83
CA GLU A 663 9.47 -17.48 -5.05
C GLU A 663 10.69 -17.20 -4.16
N SER A 664 11.63 -16.40 -4.69
CA SER A 664 12.93 -16.06 -4.09
C SER A 664 12.83 -14.93 -3.03
N ILE A 665 13.55 -15.03 -1.90
CA ILE A 665 13.34 -14.13 -0.74
C ILE A 665 14.58 -13.26 -0.46
N ARG A 666 14.41 -11.93 -0.48
CA ARG A 666 15.29 -10.99 0.25
C ARG A 666 14.62 -10.67 1.58
N VAL A 667 15.24 -11.05 2.70
CA VAL A 667 14.72 -10.73 4.04
C VAL A 667 15.29 -9.40 4.52
N GLY A 668 14.40 -8.45 4.85
CA GLY A 668 14.74 -7.13 5.37
C GLY A 668 14.84 -7.11 6.88
N SER A 669 15.65 -6.20 7.41
CA SER A 669 15.74 -5.91 8.84
C SER A 669 14.49 -5.22 9.39
N ASN A 670 14.44 -5.06 10.72
CA ASN A 670 13.66 -4.01 11.35
C ASN A 670 14.04 -2.63 10.78
N LYS A 671 13.14 -1.66 10.97
CA LYS A 671 13.27 -0.30 10.45
C LYS A 671 13.75 0.64 11.54
N VAL A 672 14.65 1.55 11.17
CA VAL A 672 15.16 2.63 12.03
C VAL A 672 15.17 3.94 11.24
N ASN A 673 14.77 5.04 11.86
CA ASN A 673 14.63 6.34 11.19
C ASN A 673 15.99 7.02 10.91
N PHE A 674 16.05 7.78 9.82
CA PHE A 674 17.18 8.66 9.46
C PHE A 674 16.67 9.98 8.87
N THR A 675 17.20 11.11 9.33
CA THR A 675 16.73 12.43 8.90
C THR A 675 17.69 13.12 7.93
N VAL A 676 17.17 13.55 6.77
CA VAL A 676 17.94 14.34 5.80
C VAL A 676 17.66 15.83 6.00
N GLU A 677 18.66 16.60 6.43
CA GLU A 677 18.46 17.98 6.89
C GLU A 677 18.55 19.07 5.80
N ASP A 678 19.18 18.82 4.64
CA ASP A 678 19.36 19.84 3.60
C ASP A 678 19.65 19.22 2.22
N ALA A 679 18.68 19.27 1.30
CA ALA A 679 18.79 18.68 -0.04
C ALA A 679 19.26 19.70 -1.09
N SER A 680 20.30 19.36 -1.87
CA SER A 680 20.62 20.09 -3.09
C SER A 680 19.64 19.68 -4.21
N SER A 681 18.79 20.62 -4.62
CA SER A 681 17.72 20.43 -5.61
C SER A 681 18.26 20.17 -7.04
N ASP A 682 18.77 18.98 -7.34
CA ASP A 682 18.98 18.54 -8.73
C ASP A 682 19.36 17.04 -8.86
N SER A 683 18.51 16.09 -8.50
CA SER A 683 18.39 14.84 -9.27
C SER A 683 17.18 13.98 -8.90
N THR A 684 16.54 13.41 -9.91
CA THR A 684 15.64 12.24 -9.77
C THR A 684 16.36 10.97 -10.22
N PRO A 685 16.43 9.92 -9.39
CA PRO A 685 16.31 8.55 -9.84
C PRO A 685 14.87 8.03 -9.61
N ILE A 686 14.37 7.30 -10.61
CA ILE A 686 13.18 6.45 -10.52
C ILE A 686 13.70 5.04 -10.27
N ILE A 687 13.19 4.34 -9.25
CA ILE A 687 13.17 2.88 -9.23
C ILE A 687 11.73 2.43 -9.02
N SER A 688 11.29 1.59 -9.96
CA SER A 688 10.09 0.77 -9.90
C SER A 688 10.29 -0.35 -8.88
N SER A 689 9.32 -0.49 -7.97
CA SER A 689 9.20 -1.53 -6.93
C SER A 689 10.39 -1.62 -5.97
N VAL A 690 10.16 -1.21 -4.73
CA VAL A 690 10.86 -1.78 -3.57
C VAL A 690 10.20 -3.13 -3.34
N ASP A 691 10.95 -4.20 -3.54
CA ASP A 691 10.53 -5.52 -3.10
C ASP A 691 10.57 -5.51 -1.57
N SER A 692 9.40 -5.29 -0.95
CA SER A 692 9.25 -5.20 0.50
C SER A 692 9.43 -6.55 1.20
N GLY A 693 9.64 -7.64 0.45
CA GLY A 693 10.19 -8.90 0.94
C GLY A 693 9.30 -9.64 1.92
N TRP A 694 8.39 -10.47 1.39
CA TRP A 694 7.95 -11.75 1.95
C TRP A 694 7.28 -12.61 0.88
N LYS A 695 7.71 -13.87 0.68
CA LYS A 695 6.92 -14.96 0.07
C LYS A 695 7.27 -16.30 0.71
N ALA A 696 6.24 -17.05 1.09
CA ALA A 696 6.31 -18.43 1.56
C ALA A 696 5.34 -19.28 0.71
N CYS A 697 5.43 -20.61 0.79
CA CYS A 697 4.36 -21.47 0.29
C CYS A 697 3.08 -21.11 1.05
N SER A 698 2.08 -20.54 0.37
CA SER A 698 0.76 -20.37 0.97
C SER A 698 0.08 -21.74 1.03
N ASP A 699 -0.16 -22.25 2.24
CA ASP A 699 -1.03 -23.40 2.43
C ASP A 699 -2.46 -22.99 2.03
N SER A 700 -3.01 -23.62 0.99
CA SER A 700 -4.45 -23.64 0.77
C SER A 700 -5.02 -24.95 1.33
N GLY A 701 -5.06 -25.08 2.67
CA GLY A 701 -5.78 -26.14 3.38
C GLY A 701 -5.17 -27.54 3.43
#